data_AF-A0A8J2XA32-F1
#
_entry.id   AF-A0A8J2XA32-F1
#
_cell.length_a   1.000
_cell.length_b   1.000
_cell.length_c   1.000
_cell.angle_alpha   90.00
_cell.angle_beta   90.00
_cell.angle_gamma   90.00
#
_symmetry.space_group_name_H-M   'P 1'
#
loop_
_entity.id
_entity.type
_entity.pdbx_description
1 polymer ?
#
loop_
_entity_poly.entity_id
_entity_poly.type
_entity_poly.pdbx_seq_one_letter_code
_entity_poly.pdbx_strand_id
1 'polypeptide(L)'
;MHPLVQHISFLQVAYCSMPAVTTKRKVLVTGGAGYIGSHAVVELVEGGYECVVVDNLSNSSYESLARVQVSTQKYIPFYQVDLVDRQALEQVFRDHREIDCVIHFAGLKAVGESAHIPLKYYQNNVNGTLVLLELMEKFHVWKLVFSSSATVYGDYTRYPGMLQVPEECPLQPTNPYGHTKCTIEDILRDVYASVPSTAPWSFAILRYFNPIGAHPSGLIGEDPIGIPNNLLPFMAQVAVGRRKQLSVFGNDYDTRDGTPIRDYIHVVDLAKGHVAALQYLQKNGQVCREWNLGTGRGSTVLEMYVAFKKACGIDIPMEIVGRRPGDVPLLVAKADKAKCDLEWHTELDIRQACEDLWRWVTKNPFGYSQRGVVSTVCNPGIYDTRLVTLGHGSKFQVVFGNIGASIVDIRVDGQSVVLDGGASAGNYAGATIGRYANRIMGGSFTLDKNYVLSTNDGPNTNHSSISSYHTKRFLGPLVKTPSRGIFVAEYVLLDEQPTEFESDVLVNVIYSVDVESKTLDIQYSAILVRGGATAINLTNHTYFNLNKVNSESLQGTEIRVATNSFLKGNIISKADIATFHEGEPTILGKNMPSFDHCFVLSESALLDSTKSELYPILRASHPESHVNLEVLTTEPSFQLYTGDSLNGLFPPRSGFAVEPGRYVDAVNNDRWKEAVTLAPGNIYRSRIVYRFS
;
A
#
# COMPACT_ATOMS: atom_id res chain seq x y z
N MET A 1 22.30 -24.13 -12.94
CA MET A 1 22.17 -22.95 -13.83
C MET A 1 20.69 -22.69 -14.03
N HIS A 2 20.15 -21.68 -13.35
CA HIS A 2 18.74 -21.27 -13.42
C HIS A 2 18.72 -19.76 -13.69
N PRO A 3 18.19 -19.27 -14.83
CA PRO A 3 18.06 -17.85 -15.09
C PRO A 3 16.60 -17.45 -14.84
N LEU A 4 16.22 -17.16 -13.60
CA LEU A 4 14.88 -16.67 -13.26
C LEU A 4 14.92 -15.65 -12.11
N VAL A 5 15.93 -14.78 -12.07
CA VAL A 5 15.90 -13.56 -11.24
C VAL A 5 16.68 -12.45 -11.94
N GLN A 6 16.15 -11.94 -13.06
CA GLN A 6 16.57 -10.63 -13.55
C GLN A 6 15.34 -9.82 -13.97
N HIS A 7 15.30 -8.60 -13.45
CA HIS A 7 14.36 -7.51 -13.72
C HIS A 7 13.05 -7.51 -12.90
N ILE A 8 13.18 -7.24 -11.60
CA ILE A 8 12.21 -6.38 -10.93
C ILE A 8 12.56 -4.95 -11.37
N SER A 9 11.82 -4.41 -12.34
CA SER A 9 11.93 -3.02 -12.74
C SER A 9 11.48 -2.13 -11.59
N PHE A 10 12.43 -1.43 -10.96
CA PHE A 10 12.12 -0.30 -10.10
C PHE A 10 11.43 0.77 -10.96
N LEU A 11 10.23 1.19 -10.56
CA LEU A 11 9.58 2.36 -11.15
C LEU A 11 10.48 3.57 -10.90
N GLN A 12 11.14 4.03 -11.96
CA GLN A 12 11.91 5.27 -11.95
C GLN A 12 10.90 6.42 -12.01
N VAL A 13 10.41 6.86 -10.85
CA VAL A 13 9.60 8.08 -10.76
C VAL A 13 10.55 9.26 -10.95
N ALA A 14 10.32 10.05 -11.99
CA ALA A 14 11.06 11.28 -12.23
C ALA A 14 10.82 12.26 -11.07
N TYR A 15 11.90 12.68 -10.42
CA TYR A 15 11.86 13.72 -9.39
C TYR A 15 11.50 15.06 -10.04
N CYS A 16 10.25 15.50 -9.90
CA CYS A 16 9.90 16.89 -10.15
C CYS A 16 10.28 17.70 -8.90
N SER A 17 11.11 18.72 -9.08
CA SER A 17 11.53 19.64 -8.02
C SER A 17 10.31 20.24 -7.32
N MET A 18 10.16 20.01 -6.00
CA MET A 18 9.07 20.57 -5.21
C MET A 18 9.27 22.09 -5.03
N PRO A 19 8.25 22.93 -5.30
CA PRO A 19 8.28 24.33 -4.93
C PRO A 19 8.16 24.50 -3.40
N ALA A 20 8.63 25.64 -2.91
CA ALA A 20 8.69 26.02 -1.50
C ALA A 20 7.35 25.88 -0.75
N VAL A 21 7.44 25.64 0.56
CA VAL A 21 6.35 25.39 1.52
C VAL A 21 5.17 26.36 1.37
N THR A 22 4.18 25.98 0.56
CA THR A 22 2.79 26.36 0.75
C THR A 22 2.20 25.45 1.82
N THR A 23 1.41 25.98 2.76
CA THR A 23 0.67 25.14 3.73
C THR A 23 -0.09 24.05 2.97
N LYS A 24 0.28 22.78 3.18
CA LYS A 24 -0.37 21.66 2.51
C LYS A 24 -1.84 21.63 2.94
N ARG A 25 -2.76 21.62 1.97
CA ARG A 25 -4.20 21.56 2.25
C ARG A 25 -4.59 20.11 2.48
N LYS A 26 -5.35 19.86 3.55
CA LYS A 26 -5.82 18.52 3.91
C LYS A 26 -7.24 18.27 3.39
N VAL A 27 -7.42 17.15 2.70
CA VAL A 27 -8.65 16.76 2.02
C VAL A 27 -9.21 15.50 2.69
N LEU A 28 -10.45 15.58 3.18
CA LEU A 28 -11.18 14.39 3.62
C LEU A 28 -11.80 13.72 2.38
N VAL A 29 -11.44 12.46 2.13
CA VAL A 29 -11.93 11.67 1.00
C VAL A 29 -12.81 10.53 1.54
N THR A 30 -14.12 10.74 1.52
CA THR A 30 -15.06 9.67 1.90
C THR A 30 -15.24 8.70 0.74
N GLY A 31 -15.30 7.39 1.00
CA GLY A 31 -15.28 6.35 -0.04
C GLY A 31 -13.93 6.22 -0.75
N GLY A 32 -12.84 6.69 -0.11
CA GLY A 32 -11.51 6.76 -0.70
C GLY A 32 -10.82 5.42 -0.93
N ALA A 33 -11.30 4.32 -0.33
CA ALA A 33 -10.82 2.97 -0.64
C ALA A 33 -11.56 2.36 -1.85
N GLY A 34 -12.62 3.02 -2.33
CA GLY A 34 -13.36 2.61 -3.51
C GLY A 34 -12.60 2.83 -4.82
N TYR A 35 -13.20 2.39 -5.93
CA TYR A 35 -12.59 2.44 -7.25
C TYR A 35 -12.15 3.85 -7.67
N ILE A 36 -13.07 4.81 -7.78
CA ILE A 36 -12.74 6.18 -8.22
C ILE A 36 -11.99 6.93 -7.10
N GLY A 37 -12.41 6.73 -5.85
CA GLY A 37 -11.81 7.37 -4.68
C GLY A 37 -10.31 7.09 -4.56
N SER A 38 -9.88 5.84 -4.72
CA SER A 38 -8.45 5.48 -4.65
C SER A 38 -7.61 6.14 -5.74
N HIS A 39 -8.14 6.31 -6.96
CA HIS A 39 -7.45 7.03 -8.04
C HIS A 39 -7.40 8.53 -7.75
N ALA A 40 -8.48 9.11 -7.22
CA ALA A 40 -8.48 10.51 -6.79
C ALA A 40 -7.48 10.78 -5.66
N VAL A 41 -7.30 9.84 -4.73
CA VAL A 41 -6.28 9.95 -3.68
C VAL A 41 -4.86 9.96 -4.26
N VAL A 42 -4.58 9.16 -5.31
CA VAL A 42 -3.30 9.23 -6.03
C VAL A 42 -3.07 10.64 -6.59
N GLU A 43 -4.01 11.15 -7.39
CA GLU A 43 -3.88 12.47 -8.02
C GLU A 43 -3.80 13.62 -7.00
N LEU A 44 -4.51 13.52 -5.88
CA LEU A 44 -4.42 14.49 -4.78
C LEU A 44 -3.04 14.49 -4.13
N VAL A 45 -2.52 13.32 -3.78
CA VAL A 45 -1.21 13.21 -3.12
C VAL A 45 -0.08 13.65 -4.05
N GLU A 46 -0.14 13.25 -5.32
CA GLU A 46 0.82 13.71 -6.35
C GLU A 46 0.69 15.21 -6.62
N GLY A 47 -0.52 15.76 -6.52
CA GLY A 47 -0.80 17.20 -6.56
C GLY A 47 -0.38 17.97 -5.30
N GLY A 48 0.24 17.32 -4.30
CA GLY A 48 0.76 17.94 -3.09
C GLY A 48 -0.26 18.13 -1.96
N TYR A 49 -1.46 17.57 -2.09
CA TYR A 49 -2.46 17.58 -1.02
C TYR A 49 -2.18 16.49 0.02
N GLU A 50 -2.59 16.73 1.26
CA GLU A 50 -2.70 15.67 2.27
C GLU A 50 -4.10 15.09 2.23
N CYS A 51 -4.24 13.78 2.40
CA CYS A 51 -5.53 13.09 2.38
C CYS A 51 -5.82 12.44 3.73
N VAL A 52 -7.08 12.42 4.13
CA VAL A 52 -7.64 11.55 5.17
C VAL A 52 -8.76 10.75 4.53
N VAL A 53 -8.74 9.42 4.66
CA VAL A 53 -9.74 8.55 4.03
C VAL A 53 -10.72 8.02 5.07
N VAL A 54 -12.01 8.15 4.77
CA VAL A 54 -13.11 7.50 5.51
C VAL A 54 -13.81 6.52 4.58
N ASP A 55 -13.91 5.25 4.94
CA ASP A 55 -14.62 4.24 4.16
C ASP A 55 -15.09 3.10 5.07
N ASN A 56 -16.35 2.67 4.95
CA ASN A 56 -16.85 1.53 5.76
C ASN A 56 -16.45 0.16 5.19
N LEU A 57 -15.80 0.12 4.02
CA LEU A 57 -15.37 -1.07 3.29
C LEU A 57 -16.52 -1.94 2.77
N SER A 58 -17.72 -1.38 2.63
CA SER A 58 -18.92 -2.12 2.18
C SER A 58 -18.82 -2.66 0.75
N ASN A 59 -18.01 -2.02 -0.10
CA ASN A 59 -17.74 -2.45 -1.48
C ASN A 59 -16.30 -2.11 -1.91
N SER A 60 -15.36 -2.20 -0.97
CA SER A 60 -13.94 -1.89 -1.19
C SER A 60 -13.05 -2.72 -0.26
N SER A 61 -11.73 -2.55 -0.41
CA SER A 61 -10.74 -3.20 0.45
C SER A 61 -9.68 -2.18 0.86
N TYR A 62 -9.25 -2.22 2.12
CA TYR A 62 -8.14 -1.41 2.61
C TYR A 62 -6.84 -1.63 1.80
N GLU A 63 -6.70 -2.80 1.19
CA GLU A 63 -5.55 -3.11 0.32
C GLU A 63 -5.38 -2.09 -0.81
N SER A 64 -6.47 -1.51 -1.34
CA SER A 64 -6.38 -0.42 -2.32
C SER A 64 -5.56 0.76 -1.78
N LEU A 65 -5.88 1.23 -0.58
CA LEU A 65 -5.22 2.34 0.07
C LEU A 65 -3.80 1.98 0.53
N ALA A 66 -3.58 0.75 1.03
CA ALA A 66 -2.25 0.27 1.36
C ALA A 66 -1.30 0.37 0.15
N ARG A 67 -1.78 0.01 -1.04
CA ARG A 67 -1.03 0.13 -2.29
C ARG A 67 -0.85 1.57 -2.74
N VAL A 68 -1.86 2.43 -2.58
CA VAL A 68 -1.72 3.87 -2.84
C VAL A 68 -0.60 4.45 -1.98
N GLN A 69 -0.61 4.22 -0.66
CA GLN A 69 0.42 4.72 0.25
C GLN A 69 1.84 4.29 -0.15
N VAL A 70 2.02 3.02 -0.53
CA VAL A 70 3.31 2.52 -1.02
C VAL A 70 3.70 3.20 -2.32
N SER A 71 2.79 3.32 -3.28
CA SER A 71 3.08 3.91 -4.59
C SER A 71 3.39 5.41 -4.53
N THR A 72 2.72 6.15 -3.64
CA THR A 72 2.93 7.58 -3.45
C THR A 72 3.99 7.89 -2.40
N GLN A 73 4.45 6.88 -1.66
CA GLN A 73 5.39 7.00 -0.54
C GLN A 73 4.90 7.97 0.54
N LYS A 74 3.58 8.01 0.75
CA LYS A 74 2.91 8.88 1.73
C LYS A 74 1.97 8.08 2.61
N TYR A 75 2.03 8.36 3.91
CA TYR A 75 1.03 7.89 4.85
C TYR A 75 -0.29 8.64 4.62
N ILE A 76 -1.39 7.90 4.63
CA ILE A 76 -2.74 8.40 4.43
C ILE A 76 -3.60 7.83 5.56
N PRO A 77 -3.96 8.65 6.57
CA PRO A 77 -4.84 8.23 7.65
C PRO A 77 -6.12 7.58 7.11
N PHE A 78 -6.48 6.44 7.69
CA PHE A 78 -7.65 5.67 7.30
C PHE A 78 -8.56 5.43 8.49
N TYR A 79 -9.85 5.69 8.30
CA TYR A 79 -10.90 5.48 9.27
C TYR A 79 -11.97 4.56 8.68
N GLN A 80 -12.13 3.37 9.26
CA GLN A 80 -13.24 2.49 8.93
C GLN A 80 -14.52 2.97 9.61
N VAL A 81 -15.20 3.93 9.00
CA VAL A 81 -16.37 4.60 9.56
C VAL A 81 -17.49 4.64 8.53
N ASP A 82 -18.69 4.32 8.99
CA ASP A 82 -19.91 4.58 8.22
C ASP A 82 -20.31 6.04 8.40
N LEU A 83 -20.65 6.74 7.31
CA LEU A 83 -21.03 8.15 7.38
C LEU A 83 -22.32 8.37 8.17
N VAL A 84 -23.18 7.35 8.31
CA VAL A 84 -24.39 7.47 9.15
C VAL A 84 -24.07 7.43 10.65
N ASP A 85 -22.88 6.94 11.03
CA ASP A 85 -22.41 7.01 12.41
C ASP A 85 -21.81 8.40 12.69
N ARG A 86 -22.69 9.30 13.12
CA ARG A 86 -22.34 10.69 13.44
C ARG A 86 -21.23 10.79 14.49
N GLN A 87 -21.19 9.91 15.49
CA GLN A 87 -20.20 10.02 16.56
C GLN A 87 -18.81 9.61 16.06
N ALA A 88 -18.73 8.50 15.33
CA ALA A 88 -17.48 8.05 14.74
C ALA A 88 -16.95 9.05 13.69
N LEU A 89 -17.81 9.59 12.82
CA LEU A 89 -17.41 10.59 11.84
C LEU A 89 -16.99 11.91 12.51
N GLU A 90 -17.68 12.33 13.57
CA GLU A 90 -17.29 13.51 14.35
C GLU A 90 -15.88 13.37 14.93
N GLN A 91 -15.48 12.17 15.36
CA GLN A 91 -14.13 11.93 15.86
C GLN A 91 -13.07 12.18 14.78
N VAL A 92 -13.32 11.83 13.52
CA VAL A 92 -12.41 12.12 12.39
C VAL A 92 -12.15 13.62 12.25
N PHE A 93 -13.21 14.44 12.31
CA PHE A 93 -13.07 15.91 12.26
C PHE A 93 -12.35 16.48 13.49
N ARG A 94 -12.48 15.83 14.67
CA ARG A 94 -11.75 16.24 15.88
C ARG A 94 -10.26 15.91 15.80
N ASP A 95 -9.92 14.76 15.24
CA ASP A 95 -8.53 14.31 15.06
C ASP A 95 -7.82 15.11 13.96
N HIS A 96 -8.58 15.60 12.98
CA HIS A 96 -8.10 16.34 11.82
C HIS A 96 -8.82 17.69 11.67
N ARG A 97 -8.63 18.60 12.64
CA ARG A 97 -9.26 19.94 12.62
C ARG A 97 -8.80 20.83 11.47
N GLU A 98 -7.71 20.45 10.81
CA GLU A 98 -7.08 21.14 9.68
C GLU A 98 -7.63 20.73 8.31
N ILE A 99 -8.69 19.89 8.25
CA ILE A 99 -9.39 19.57 6.99
C ILE A 99 -9.89 20.87 6.32
N ASP A 100 -9.44 21.15 5.10
CA ASP A 100 -9.84 22.34 4.32
C ASP A 100 -11.06 22.09 3.43
N CYS A 101 -11.24 20.85 2.99
CA CYS A 101 -12.25 20.48 2.01
C CYS A 101 -12.54 18.98 2.04
N VAL A 102 -13.69 18.61 1.46
CA VAL A 102 -14.14 17.22 1.35
C VAL A 102 -14.33 16.82 -0.11
N ILE A 103 -13.92 15.61 -0.47
CA ILE A 103 -14.38 14.93 -1.69
C ILE A 103 -15.24 13.73 -1.29
N HIS A 104 -16.51 13.74 -1.72
CA HIS A 104 -17.52 12.80 -1.28
C HIS A 104 -17.80 11.73 -2.34
N PHE A 105 -17.17 10.56 -2.24
CA PHE A 105 -17.43 9.38 -3.07
C PHE A 105 -18.35 8.36 -2.42
N ALA A 106 -18.38 8.29 -1.08
CA ALA A 106 -19.10 7.26 -0.35
C ALA A 106 -20.58 7.19 -0.75
N GLY A 107 -21.03 6.00 -1.13
CA GLY A 107 -22.40 5.75 -1.56
C GLY A 107 -22.55 4.40 -2.23
N LEU A 108 -23.69 3.75 -2.01
CA LEU A 108 -24.09 2.58 -2.78
C LEU A 108 -24.40 3.00 -4.22
N LYS A 109 -23.95 2.21 -5.20
CA LYS A 109 -23.94 2.61 -6.62
C LYS A 109 -24.62 1.65 -7.60
N ALA A 110 -25.08 0.48 -7.17
CA ALA A 110 -25.59 -0.53 -8.08
C ALA A 110 -27.07 -0.25 -8.45
N VAL A 111 -27.30 0.23 -9.67
CA VAL A 111 -28.64 0.58 -10.19
C VAL A 111 -29.65 -0.56 -10.00
N GLY A 112 -29.30 -1.77 -10.43
CA GLY A 112 -30.19 -2.94 -10.32
C GLY A 112 -30.51 -3.31 -8.88
N GLU A 113 -29.52 -3.29 -7.98
CA GLU A 113 -29.73 -3.55 -6.55
C GLU A 113 -30.61 -2.47 -5.90
N SER A 114 -30.43 -1.20 -6.28
CA SER A 114 -31.20 -0.08 -5.71
C SER A 114 -32.72 -0.22 -5.90
N ALA A 115 -33.16 -0.87 -6.99
CA ALA A 115 -34.57 -1.17 -7.22
C ALA A 115 -35.12 -2.23 -6.25
N HIS A 116 -34.27 -3.11 -5.73
CA HIS A 116 -34.65 -4.18 -4.80
C HIS A 116 -34.55 -3.76 -3.34
N ILE A 117 -33.60 -2.89 -2.98
CA ILE A 117 -33.37 -2.40 -1.61
C ILE A 117 -33.34 -0.86 -1.51
N PRO A 118 -34.37 -0.15 -2.01
CA PRO A 118 -34.36 1.30 -2.13
C PRO A 118 -34.15 2.02 -0.80
N LEU A 119 -34.76 1.55 0.29
CA LEU A 119 -34.61 2.17 1.61
C LEU A 119 -33.15 2.21 2.08
N LYS A 120 -32.38 1.14 1.83
CA LYS A 120 -30.95 1.09 2.18
C LYS A 120 -30.15 2.12 1.38
N TYR A 121 -30.50 2.34 0.11
CA TYR A 121 -29.86 3.36 -0.73
C TYR A 121 -30.14 4.77 -0.21
N TYR A 122 -31.39 5.10 0.13
CA TYR A 122 -31.72 6.41 0.70
C TYR A 122 -31.05 6.62 2.07
N GLN A 123 -31.11 5.62 2.96
CA GLN A 123 -30.44 5.68 4.26
C GLN A 123 -28.92 5.85 4.11
N ASN A 124 -28.27 5.06 3.28
CA ASN A 124 -26.82 5.15 3.13
C ASN A 124 -26.40 6.45 2.44
N ASN A 125 -26.99 6.74 1.28
CA ASN A 125 -26.52 7.84 0.42
C ASN A 125 -27.00 9.18 0.96
N VAL A 126 -28.30 9.36 1.22
CA VAL A 126 -28.85 10.66 1.60
C VAL A 126 -28.52 10.99 3.06
N ASN A 127 -28.81 10.09 4.00
CA ASN A 127 -28.52 10.35 5.42
C ASN A 127 -27.01 10.48 5.68
N GLY A 128 -26.18 9.65 5.03
CA GLY A 128 -24.73 9.78 5.12
C GLY A 128 -24.22 11.15 4.67
N THR A 129 -24.78 11.70 3.60
CA THR A 129 -24.45 13.07 3.17
C THR A 129 -24.96 14.13 4.16
N LEU A 130 -26.17 13.98 4.72
CA LEU A 130 -26.69 14.91 5.73
C LEU A 130 -25.78 14.98 6.96
N VAL A 131 -25.41 13.83 7.53
CA VAL A 131 -24.50 13.75 8.68
C VAL A 131 -23.14 14.39 8.35
N LEU A 132 -22.61 14.14 7.16
CA LEU A 132 -21.36 14.75 6.70
C LEU A 132 -21.46 16.28 6.62
N LEU A 133 -22.53 16.81 6.03
CA LEU A 133 -22.74 18.27 5.89
C LEU A 133 -22.92 18.96 7.26
N GLU A 134 -23.67 18.36 8.18
CA GLU A 134 -23.81 18.88 9.56
C GLU A 134 -22.47 18.95 10.29
N LEU A 135 -21.61 17.95 10.12
CA LEU A 135 -20.28 17.94 10.74
C LEU A 135 -19.33 18.92 10.03
N MET A 136 -19.39 19.02 8.71
CA MET A 136 -18.67 20.05 7.97
C MET A 136 -19.04 21.46 8.47
N GLU A 137 -20.32 21.75 8.66
CA GLU A 137 -20.79 23.03 9.22
C GLU A 137 -20.21 23.27 10.63
N LYS A 138 -20.35 22.27 11.50
CA LYS A 138 -19.88 22.32 12.90
C LYS A 138 -18.37 22.55 13.02
N PHE A 139 -17.58 22.01 12.10
CA PHE A 139 -16.12 22.14 12.08
C PHE A 139 -15.63 23.19 11.08
N HIS A 140 -16.54 24.00 10.52
CA HIS A 140 -16.22 25.10 9.62
C HIS A 140 -15.47 24.69 8.35
N VAL A 141 -15.81 23.53 7.79
CA VAL A 141 -15.33 23.04 6.50
C VAL A 141 -16.37 23.35 5.44
N TRP A 142 -16.08 24.28 4.54
CA TRP A 142 -17.10 24.88 3.66
C TRP A 142 -17.02 24.44 2.20
N LYS A 143 -16.05 23.60 1.84
CA LYS A 143 -15.81 23.17 0.44
C LYS A 143 -16.08 21.68 0.28
N LEU A 144 -16.98 21.31 -0.63
CA LEU A 144 -17.24 19.90 -0.96
C LEU A 144 -17.33 19.67 -2.46
N VAL A 145 -16.62 18.64 -2.92
CA VAL A 145 -16.77 18.07 -4.26
C VAL A 145 -17.63 16.81 -4.14
N PHE A 146 -18.81 16.81 -4.77
CA PHE A 146 -19.78 15.73 -4.70
C PHE A 146 -19.73 14.82 -5.93
N SER A 147 -19.72 13.51 -5.67
CA SER A 147 -19.89 12.49 -6.68
C SER A 147 -21.35 12.29 -7.08
N SER A 148 -21.80 13.07 -8.06
CA SER A 148 -23.07 12.83 -8.74
C SER A 148 -22.90 11.81 -9.89
N SER A 149 -23.93 11.64 -10.72
CA SER A 149 -23.95 10.67 -11.81
C SER A 149 -24.87 11.13 -12.92
N ALA A 150 -24.54 10.80 -14.18
CA ALA A 150 -25.41 11.03 -15.33
C ALA A 150 -26.78 10.31 -15.22
N THR A 151 -26.97 9.40 -14.26
CA THR A 151 -28.27 8.80 -13.96
C THR A 151 -29.34 9.82 -13.54
N VAL A 152 -28.94 11.01 -13.08
CA VAL A 152 -29.88 12.11 -12.74
C VAL A 152 -30.67 12.60 -13.96
N TYR A 153 -30.14 12.44 -15.18
CA TYR A 153 -30.82 12.86 -16.42
C TYR A 153 -31.93 11.88 -16.84
N GLY A 154 -31.81 10.62 -16.43
CA GLY A 154 -32.64 9.53 -16.94
C GLY A 154 -32.52 9.38 -18.45
N ASP A 155 -33.64 9.10 -19.12
CA ASP A 155 -33.71 8.96 -20.57
C ASP A 155 -33.97 10.30 -21.29
N TYR A 156 -32.92 11.10 -21.49
CA TYR A 156 -33.04 12.41 -22.13
C TYR A 156 -33.34 12.34 -23.64
N THR A 157 -33.41 11.16 -24.27
CA THR A 157 -33.84 11.06 -25.68
C THR A 157 -35.31 11.45 -25.85
N ARG A 158 -36.06 11.58 -24.76
CA ARG A 158 -37.38 12.23 -24.72
C ARG A 158 -37.36 13.67 -25.23
N TYR A 159 -36.19 14.34 -25.21
CA TYR A 159 -35.99 15.67 -25.75
C TYR A 159 -35.44 15.56 -27.19
N PRO A 160 -36.19 16.01 -28.21
CA PRO A 160 -35.78 15.86 -29.60
C PRO A 160 -34.41 16.49 -29.91
N GLY A 161 -33.57 15.78 -30.66
CA GLY A 161 -32.27 16.27 -31.13
C GLY A 161 -31.14 16.28 -30.09
N MET A 162 -31.38 15.77 -28.88
CA MET A 162 -30.37 15.73 -27.82
C MET A 162 -29.45 14.51 -27.96
N LEU A 163 -28.33 14.67 -28.68
CA LEU A 163 -27.31 13.62 -28.88
C LEU A 163 -26.28 13.54 -27.73
N GLN A 164 -26.03 14.68 -27.10
CA GLN A 164 -25.18 14.83 -25.92
C GLN A 164 -26.02 15.58 -24.88
N VAL A 165 -25.97 15.14 -23.62
CA VAL A 165 -26.75 15.74 -22.54
C VAL A 165 -25.97 16.91 -21.90
N PRO A 166 -26.49 18.15 -21.94
CA PRO A 166 -25.89 19.28 -21.26
C PRO A 166 -26.27 19.32 -19.77
N GLU A 167 -25.55 20.12 -18.97
CA GLU A 167 -25.82 20.33 -17.54
C GLU A 167 -27.23 20.88 -17.27
N GLU A 168 -27.78 21.66 -18.20
CA GLU A 168 -29.11 22.28 -18.12
C GLU A 168 -30.26 21.31 -18.44
N CYS A 169 -29.97 20.07 -18.87
CA CYS A 169 -31.02 19.08 -19.12
C CYS A 169 -31.83 18.84 -17.83
N PRO A 170 -33.17 18.91 -17.88
CA PRO A 170 -33.99 18.66 -16.70
C PRO A 170 -33.72 17.27 -16.09
N LEU A 171 -33.60 17.23 -14.76
CA LEU A 171 -33.29 16.02 -14.01
C LEU A 171 -34.54 15.15 -13.86
N GLN A 172 -34.47 13.91 -14.32
CA GLN A 172 -35.57 12.94 -14.29
C GLN A 172 -35.03 11.51 -14.12
N PRO A 173 -34.42 11.18 -12.97
CA PRO A 173 -33.89 9.84 -12.71
C PRO A 173 -35.00 8.78 -12.77
N THR A 174 -34.63 7.56 -13.17
CA THR A 174 -35.56 6.44 -13.42
C THR A 174 -35.41 5.27 -12.44
N ASN A 175 -34.54 5.42 -11.45
CA ASN A 175 -34.21 4.36 -10.49
C ASN A 175 -33.82 4.95 -9.12
N PRO A 176 -33.96 4.18 -8.02
CA PRO A 176 -33.69 4.69 -6.67
C PRO A 176 -32.28 5.26 -6.48
N TYR A 177 -31.23 4.63 -7.04
CA TYR A 177 -29.89 5.21 -7.01
C TYR A 177 -29.83 6.61 -7.61
N GLY A 178 -30.36 6.79 -8.82
CA GLY A 178 -30.46 8.10 -9.48
C GLY A 178 -31.26 9.12 -8.67
N HIS A 179 -32.36 8.68 -8.04
CA HIS A 179 -33.12 9.54 -7.13
C HIS A 179 -32.28 10.00 -5.94
N THR A 180 -31.49 9.11 -5.30
CA THR A 180 -30.61 9.54 -4.19
C THR A 180 -29.61 10.61 -4.62
N LYS A 181 -29.03 10.49 -5.83
CA LYS A 181 -28.09 11.50 -6.37
C LYS A 181 -28.79 12.84 -6.64
N CYS A 182 -29.97 12.82 -7.25
CA CYS A 182 -30.77 14.02 -7.47
C CYS A 182 -31.13 14.70 -6.15
N THR A 183 -31.62 13.94 -5.16
CA THR A 183 -31.94 14.47 -3.83
C THR A 183 -30.72 15.11 -3.16
N ILE A 184 -29.53 14.52 -3.28
CA ILE A 184 -28.31 15.12 -2.73
C ILE A 184 -27.92 16.40 -3.48
N GLU A 185 -28.05 16.45 -4.82
CA GLU A 185 -27.83 17.70 -5.56
C GLU A 185 -28.75 18.83 -5.07
N ASP A 186 -30.03 18.52 -4.83
CA ASP A 186 -31.00 19.49 -4.32
C ASP A 186 -30.65 19.94 -2.90
N ILE A 187 -30.29 19.02 -2.01
CA ILE A 187 -29.79 19.35 -0.66
C ILE A 187 -28.59 20.31 -0.74
N LEU A 188 -27.63 20.08 -1.63
CA LEU A 188 -26.46 20.95 -1.77
C LEU A 188 -26.85 22.35 -2.27
N ARG A 189 -27.81 22.45 -3.20
CA ARG A 189 -28.35 23.74 -3.67
C ARG A 189 -29.09 24.48 -2.56
N ASP A 190 -29.91 23.79 -1.79
CA ASP A 190 -30.67 24.36 -0.68
C ASP A 190 -29.75 24.83 0.45
N VAL A 191 -28.75 24.01 0.83
CA VAL A 191 -27.74 24.39 1.81
C VAL A 191 -27.00 25.64 1.34
N TYR A 192 -26.51 25.65 0.10
CA TYR A 192 -25.84 26.82 -0.48
C TYR A 192 -26.71 28.09 -0.44
N ALA A 193 -28.00 27.97 -0.74
CA ALA A 193 -28.94 29.10 -0.75
C ALA A 193 -29.32 29.60 0.66
N SER A 194 -29.18 28.76 1.70
CA SER A 194 -29.67 29.06 3.04
C SER A 194 -28.74 29.94 3.89
N VAL A 195 -27.46 30.09 3.53
CA VAL A 195 -26.45 30.63 4.44
C VAL A 195 -26.02 32.07 4.09
N PRO A 196 -25.93 33.00 5.06
CA PRO A 196 -25.40 34.34 4.85
C PRO A 196 -23.92 34.34 4.42
N SER A 197 -23.45 35.45 3.84
CA SER A 197 -22.10 35.63 3.26
C SER A 197 -20.91 35.35 4.21
N THR A 198 -21.15 35.11 5.50
CA THR A 198 -20.16 34.78 6.51
C THR A 198 -19.82 33.28 6.59
N ALA A 199 -20.57 32.41 5.91
CA ALA A 199 -20.28 30.97 5.77
C ALA A 199 -20.41 30.55 4.29
N PRO A 200 -19.31 30.66 3.51
CA PRO A 200 -19.35 30.56 2.06
C PRO A 200 -19.27 29.11 1.60
N TRP A 201 -20.36 28.35 1.81
CA TRP A 201 -20.47 27.01 1.23
C TRP A 201 -20.12 27.05 -0.26
N SER A 202 -19.29 26.10 -0.66
CA SER A 202 -18.79 25.98 -2.02
C SER A 202 -18.89 24.52 -2.44
N PHE A 203 -19.73 24.26 -3.44
CA PHE A 203 -20.06 22.92 -3.90
C PHE A 203 -19.72 22.75 -5.38
N ALA A 204 -18.93 21.72 -5.67
CA ALA A 204 -18.75 21.22 -7.02
C ALA A 204 -19.51 19.90 -7.19
N ILE A 205 -20.53 19.90 -8.04
CA ILE A 205 -21.36 18.72 -8.31
C ILE A 205 -20.86 18.08 -9.60
N LEU A 206 -20.21 16.93 -9.51
CA LEU A 206 -19.62 16.29 -10.67
C LEU A 206 -20.48 15.12 -11.14
N ARG A 207 -21.08 15.23 -12.32
CA ARG A 207 -21.95 14.21 -12.91
C ARG A 207 -21.11 13.28 -13.78
N TYR A 208 -20.76 12.12 -13.23
CA TYR A 208 -19.93 11.14 -13.94
C TYR A 208 -20.76 10.34 -14.94
N PHE A 209 -20.15 10.01 -16.07
CA PHE A 209 -20.69 9.06 -17.03
C PHE A 209 -20.23 7.64 -16.67
N ASN A 210 -19.52 6.93 -17.55
CA ASN A 210 -19.17 5.54 -17.31
C ASN A 210 -17.65 5.37 -17.08
N PRO A 211 -17.16 5.50 -15.83
CA PRO A 211 -15.75 5.32 -15.54
C PRO A 211 -15.27 3.89 -15.83
N ILE A 212 -14.15 3.78 -16.54
CA ILE A 212 -13.47 2.54 -16.92
C ILE A 212 -11.95 2.68 -16.78
N GLY A 213 -11.23 1.59 -16.95
CA GLY A 213 -9.78 1.57 -16.86
C GLY A 213 -9.27 1.19 -15.48
N ALA A 214 -8.02 1.52 -15.24
CA ALA A 214 -7.33 1.36 -13.97
C ALA A 214 -6.15 2.34 -13.95
N HIS A 215 -5.44 2.44 -12.84
CA HIS A 215 -4.21 3.22 -12.80
C HIS A 215 -3.15 2.55 -13.67
N PRO A 216 -2.35 3.29 -14.46
CA PRO A 216 -1.40 2.72 -15.42
C PRO A 216 -0.31 1.85 -14.77
N SER A 217 -0.04 1.97 -13.47
CA SER A 217 0.85 1.04 -12.77
C SER A 217 0.29 -0.40 -12.71
N GLY A 218 -1.03 -0.58 -12.82
CA GLY A 218 -1.73 -1.83 -12.56
C GLY A 218 -1.73 -2.26 -11.10
N LEU A 219 -1.43 -1.34 -10.16
CA LEU A 219 -1.43 -1.61 -8.71
C LEU A 219 -2.80 -1.41 -8.05
N ILE A 220 -3.65 -0.54 -8.62
CA ILE A 220 -5.02 -0.31 -8.18
C ILE A 220 -5.94 -0.34 -9.40
N GLY A 221 -7.18 -0.76 -9.18
CA GLY A 221 -8.24 -0.84 -10.18
C GLY A 221 -9.58 -1.15 -9.54
N GLU A 222 -10.60 -1.40 -10.35
CA GLU A 222 -11.91 -1.80 -9.84
C GLU A 222 -11.86 -3.28 -9.40
N ASP A 223 -12.17 -3.54 -8.13
CA ASP A 223 -12.35 -4.87 -7.56
C ASP A 223 -13.76 -4.99 -6.96
N PRO A 224 -14.78 -5.28 -7.78
CA PRO A 224 -16.15 -5.34 -7.30
C PRO A 224 -16.35 -6.56 -6.40
N ILE A 225 -16.93 -6.34 -5.21
CA ILE A 225 -17.31 -7.44 -4.32
C ILE A 225 -18.50 -8.18 -4.95
N GLY A 226 -18.37 -9.49 -5.13
CA GLY A 226 -19.43 -10.34 -5.68
C GLY A 226 -19.46 -10.36 -7.22
N ILE A 227 -20.66 -10.20 -7.80
CA ILE A 227 -20.87 -10.22 -9.25
C ILE A 227 -20.84 -8.78 -9.76
N PRO A 228 -19.95 -8.44 -10.72
CA PRO A 228 -19.93 -7.09 -11.27
C PRO A 228 -21.23 -6.74 -11.99
N ASN A 229 -21.75 -5.54 -11.76
CA ASN A 229 -22.92 -5.01 -12.47
C ASN A 229 -22.55 -4.22 -13.74
N ASN A 230 -21.28 -3.80 -13.86
CA ASN A 230 -20.75 -2.99 -14.95
C ASN A 230 -20.08 -3.85 -16.02
N LEU A 231 -20.14 -3.41 -17.28
CA LEU A 231 -19.68 -4.15 -18.46
C LEU A 231 -18.21 -4.59 -18.37
N LEU A 232 -17.30 -3.66 -18.10
CA LEU A 232 -15.86 -3.91 -18.22
C LEU A 232 -15.30 -4.85 -17.14
N PRO A 233 -15.62 -4.68 -15.84
CA PRO A 233 -15.17 -5.64 -14.82
C PRO A 233 -15.76 -7.04 -15.03
N PHE A 234 -16.99 -7.15 -15.55
CA PHE A 234 -17.56 -8.44 -15.90
C PHE A 234 -16.78 -9.09 -17.06
N MET A 235 -16.53 -8.33 -18.12
CA MET A 235 -15.76 -8.77 -19.28
C MET A 235 -14.33 -9.19 -18.90
N ALA A 236 -13.69 -8.46 -18.01
CA ALA A 236 -12.39 -8.82 -17.44
C ALA A 236 -12.44 -10.14 -16.65
N GLN A 237 -13.48 -10.37 -15.85
CA GLN A 237 -13.66 -11.64 -15.13
C GLN A 237 -13.87 -12.83 -16.08
N VAL A 238 -14.55 -12.65 -17.21
CA VAL A 238 -14.66 -13.69 -18.24
C VAL A 238 -13.28 -13.97 -18.85
N ALA A 239 -12.51 -12.93 -19.20
CA ALA A 239 -11.19 -13.07 -19.80
C ALA A 239 -10.18 -13.84 -18.92
N VAL A 240 -10.29 -13.73 -17.58
CA VAL A 240 -9.45 -14.50 -16.64
C VAL A 240 -10.11 -15.80 -16.14
N GLY A 241 -11.22 -16.23 -16.77
CA GLY A 241 -11.86 -17.51 -16.48
C GLY A 241 -12.66 -17.56 -15.16
N ARG A 242 -12.90 -16.43 -14.50
CA ARG A 242 -13.77 -16.35 -13.31
C ARG A 242 -15.26 -16.48 -13.65
N ARG A 243 -15.61 -16.26 -14.93
CA ARG A 243 -16.98 -16.33 -15.45
C ARG A 243 -16.99 -17.04 -16.80
N LYS A 244 -18.11 -17.68 -17.13
CA LYS A 244 -18.24 -18.51 -18.34
C LYS A 244 -18.32 -17.68 -19.63
N GLN A 245 -19.15 -16.63 -19.63
CA GLN A 245 -19.45 -15.80 -20.81
C GLN A 245 -20.02 -14.45 -20.39
N LEU A 246 -19.92 -13.45 -21.26
CA LEU A 246 -20.56 -12.14 -21.14
C LEU A 246 -22.00 -12.17 -21.66
N SER A 247 -22.93 -11.53 -20.95
CA SER A 247 -24.29 -11.27 -21.45
C SER A 247 -24.41 -9.83 -21.94
N VAL A 248 -24.75 -9.64 -23.21
CA VAL A 248 -25.01 -8.34 -23.85
C VAL A 248 -26.52 -8.08 -23.81
N PHE A 249 -26.94 -7.07 -23.05
CA PHE A 249 -28.36 -6.79 -22.80
C PHE A 249 -28.98 -5.94 -23.91
N GLY A 250 -29.74 -6.59 -24.80
CA GLY A 250 -30.46 -5.98 -25.92
C GLY A 250 -29.59 -5.68 -27.13
N ASN A 251 -30.17 -5.89 -28.31
CA ASN A 251 -29.58 -5.64 -29.63
C ASN A 251 -30.58 -5.00 -30.61
N ASP A 252 -31.65 -4.41 -30.07
CA ASP A 252 -32.78 -3.85 -30.80
C ASP A 252 -33.05 -2.38 -30.42
N TYR A 253 -32.10 -1.72 -29.74
CA TYR A 253 -32.17 -0.28 -29.47
C TYR A 253 -32.01 0.51 -30.78
N ASP A 254 -32.58 1.73 -30.81
CA ASP A 254 -32.41 2.65 -31.95
C ASP A 254 -31.02 3.30 -31.90
N THR A 255 -29.99 2.47 -32.10
CA THR A 255 -28.58 2.82 -32.08
C THR A 255 -27.88 2.14 -33.25
N ARG A 256 -26.66 2.57 -33.57
CA ARG A 256 -25.94 2.14 -34.78
C ARG A 256 -25.66 0.64 -34.89
N ASP A 257 -25.69 -0.12 -33.78
CA ASP A 257 -25.50 -1.57 -33.78
C ASP A 257 -26.54 -2.32 -32.92
N GLY A 258 -27.62 -1.63 -32.56
CA GLY A 258 -28.69 -2.17 -31.73
C GLY A 258 -28.38 -2.25 -30.24
N THR A 259 -27.15 -1.99 -29.79
CA THR A 259 -26.79 -2.01 -28.36
C THR A 259 -26.76 -0.61 -27.74
N PRO A 260 -26.97 -0.46 -26.41
CA PRO A 260 -26.95 0.85 -25.76
C PRO A 260 -25.62 1.60 -25.94
N ILE A 261 -25.70 2.93 -26.05
CA ILE A 261 -24.53 3.81 -26.16
C ILE A 261 -24.25 4.48 -24.82
N ARG A 262 -22.98 4.45 -24.39
CA ARG A 262 -22.48 5.10 -23.18
C ARG A 262 -21.22 5.90 -23.47
N ASP A 263 -20.98 6.94 -22.68
CA ASP A 263 -19.72 7.70 -22.69
C ASP A 263 -18.77 7.13 -21.64
N TYR A 264 -17.78 6.38 -22.13
CA TYR A 264 -16.79 5.71 -21.31
C TYR A 264 -15.58 6.60 -21.07
N ILE A 265 -15.37 6.98 -19.82
CA ILE A 265 -14.29 7.88 -19.39
C ILE A 265 -13.22 7.11 -18.62
N HIS A 266 -11.94 7.41 -18.88
CA HIS A 266 -10.84 6.81 -18.11
C HIS A 266 -10.89 7.28 -16.64
N VAL A 267 -10.73 6.36 -15.69
CA VAL A 267 -10.82 6.66 -14.25
C VAL A 267 -9.76 7.67 -13.78
N VAL A 268 -8.57 7.66 -14.38
CA VAL A 268 -7.51 8.67 -14.12
C VAL A 268 -7.93 10.06 -14.59
N ASP A 269 -8.51 10.21 -15.79
CA ASP A 269 -9.03 11.51 -16.23
C ASP A 269 -10.15 11.99 -15.31
N LEU A 270 -11.03 11.07 -14.91
CA LEU A 270 -12.07 11.36 -13.95
C LEU A 270 -11.50 11.85 -12.61
N ALA A 271 -10.47 11.17 -12.08
CA ALA A 271 -9.77 11.56 -10.85
C ALA A 271 -9.15 12.96 -10.97
N LYS A 272 -8.45 13.26 -12.07
CA LYS A 272 -7.93 14.60 -12.37
C LYS A 272 -9.04 15.66 -12.41
N GLY A 273 -10.23 15.31 -12.89
CA GLY A 273 -11.41 16.19 -12.89
C GLY A 273 -11.85 16.61 -11.49
N HIS A 274 -11.64 15.76 -10.48
CA HIS A 274 -11.90 16.12 -9.08
C HIS A 274 -10.89 17.12 -8.54
N VAL A 275 -9.61 16.93 -8.88
CA VAL A 275 -8.55 17.87 -8.50
C VAL A 275 -8.81 19.23 -9.15
N ALA A 276 -9.18 19.25 -10.42
CA ALA A 276 -9.56 20.49 -11.13
C ALA A 276 -10.77 21.18 -10.48
N ALA A 277 -11.83 20.42 -10.14
CA ALA A 277 -12.99 20.95 -9.44
C ALA A 277 -12.63 21.50 -8.05
N LEU A 278 -11.78 20.81 -7.30
CA LEU A 278 -11.30 21.29 -6.00
C LEU A 278 -10.51 22.59 -6.14
N GLN A 279 -9.60 22.67 -7.11
CA GLN A 279 -8.86 23.89 -7.42
C GLN A 279 -9.79 25.03 -7.85
N TYR A 280 -10.87 24.73 -8.59
CA TYR A 280 -11.89 25.71 -8.95
C TYR A 280 -12.58 26.31 -7.72
N LEU A 281 -13.03 25.47 -6.78
CA LEU A 281 -13.62 25.95 -5.51
C LEU A 281 -12.64 26.81 -4.71
N GLN A 282 -11.36 26.45 -4.74
CA GLN A 282 -10.30 27.20 -4.05
C GLN A 282 -10.00 28.56 -4.68
N LYS A 283 -10.19 28.72 -6.00
CA LYS A 283 -9.96 29.98 -6.73
C LYS A 283 -11.18 30.91 -6.72
N ASN A 284 -12.39 30.36 -6.79
CA ASN A 284 -13.59 31.14 -7.10
C ASN A 284 -14.48 31.49 -5.88
N GLY A 285 -14.14 31.01 -4.67
CA GLY A 285 -14.91 31.31 -3.46
C GLY A 285 -16.31 30.68 -3.46
N GLN A 286 -17.31 31.38 -2.93
CA GLN A 286 -18.69 30.90 -2.78
C GLN A 286 -19.34 30.58 -4.12
N VAL A 287 -19.49 29.28 -4.43
CA VAL A 287 -20.10 28.81 -5.68
C VAL A 287 -20.78 27.45 -5.45
N CYS A 288 -21.96 27.24 -6.03
CA CYS A 288 -22.56 25.92 -6.16
C CYS A 288 -22.83 25.68 -7.65
N ARG A 289 -22.12 24.71 -8.25
CA ARG A 289 -22.18 24.47 -9.68
C ARG A 289 -21.93 23.01 -10.04
N GLU A 290 -22.61 22.56 -11.08
CA GLU A 290 -22.49 21.24 -11.66
C GLU A 290 -21.67 21.21 -12.96
N TRP A 291 -20.99 20.09 -13.19
CA TRP A 291 -20.27 19.79 -14.43
C TRP A 291 -20.42 18.31 -14.81
N ASN A 292 -20.58 18.07 -16.11
CA ASN A 292 -20.44 16.75 -16.70
C ASN A 292 -18.96 16.37 -16.83
N LEU A 293 -18.60 15.22 -16.28
CA LEU A 293 -17.28 14.62 -16.52
C LEU A 293 -17.45 13.39 -17.42
N GLY A 294 -17.24 13.62 -18.72
CA GLY A 294 -17.30 12.62 -19.78
C GLY A 294 -16.42 13.01 -20.96
N THR A 295 -16.25 12.10 -21.92
CA THR A 295 -15.43 12.32 -23.12
C THR A 295 -16.18 13.09 -24.21
N GLY A 296 -17.52 13.09 -24.14
CA GLY A 296 -18.40 13.52 -25.22
C GLY A 296 -18.49 12.53 -26.38
N ARG A 297 -17.89 11.34 -26.26
CA ARG A 297 -17.88 10.30 -27.28
C ARG A 297 -18.67 9.08 -26.80
N GLY A 298 -19.81 8.84 -27.45
CA GLY A 298 -20.61 7.65 -27.18
C GLY A 298 -20.05 6.42 -27.87
N SER A 299 -19.78 5.35 -27.11
CA SER A 299 -19.42 4.02 -27.63
C SER A 299 -20.54 3.02 -27.36
N THR A 300 -20.75 2.08 -28.29
CA THR A 300 -21.71 0.99 -28.11
C THR A 300 -21.11 -0.13 -27.24
N VAL A 301 -21.95 -1.05 -26.79
CA VAL A 301 -21.49 -2.23 -26.03
C VAL A 301 -20.57 -3.10 -26.88
N LEU A 302 -20.88 -3.28 -28.17
CA LEU A 302 -20.07 -4.10 -29.07
C LEU A 302 -18.74 -3.43 -29.44
N GLU A 303 -18.69 -2.11 -29.59
CA GLU A 303 -17.43 -1.39 -29.77
C GLU A 303 -16.51 -1.55 -28.54
N MET A 304 -17.07 -1.46 -27.33
CA MET A 304 -16.31 -1.72 -26.11
C MET A 304 -15.82 -3.17 -26.01
N TYR A 305 -16.65 -4.13 -26.41
CA TYR A 305 -16.26 -5.53 -26.50
C TYR A 305 -15.06 -5.71 -27.45
N VAL A 306 -15.11 -5.10 -28.64
CA VAL A 306 -14.01 -5.16 -29.62
C VAL A 306 -12.75 -4.48 -29.07
N ALA A 307 -12.88 -3.31 -28.42
CA ALA A 307 -11.76 -2.60 -27.83
C ALA A 307 -11.07 -3.42 -26.73
N PHE A 308 -11.84 -4.02 -25.82
CA PHE A 308 -11.28 -4.82 -24.74
C PHE A 308 -10.72 -6.16 -25.25
N LYS A 309 -11.39 -6.85 -26.18
CA LYS A 309 -10.88 -8.04 -26.88
C LYS A 309 -9.52 -7.77 -27.51
N LYS A 310 -9.35 -6.60 -28.14
CA LYS A 310 -8.07 -6.17 -28.71
C LYS A 310 -7.00 -5.94 -27.64
N ALA A 311 -7.35 -5.33 -26.51
CA ALA A 311 -6.43 -5.05 -25.42
C ALA A 311 -5.95 -6.32 -24.69
N CYS A 312 -6.85 -7.29 -24.46
CA CYS A 312 -6.50 -8.53 -23.77
C CYS A 312 -5.95 -9.63 -24.69
N GLY A 313 -6.22 -9.55 -25.99
CA GLY A 313 -5.83 -10.57 -26.97
C GLY A 313 -6.58 -11.90 -26.82
N ILE A 314 -7.69 -11.90 -26.07
CA ILE A 314 -8.49 -13.09 -25.76
C ILE A 314 -9.85 -12.97 -26.46
N ASP A 315 -10.29 -14.06 -27.09
CA ASP A 315 -11.67 -14.14 -27.58
C ASP A 315 -12.62 -14.39 -26.42
N ILE A 316 -13.46 -13.40 -26.10
CA ILE A 316 -14.33 -13.43 -24.92
C ILE A 316 -15.68 -14.00 -25.33
N PRO A 317 -16.12 -15.15 -24.79
CA PRO A 317 -17.44 -15.69 -25.09
C PRO A 317 -18.53 -14.68 -24.73
N MET A 318 -19.47 -14.44 -25.63
CA MET A 318 -20.59 -13.54 -25.41
C MET A 318 -21.92 -14.10 -25.95
N GLU A 319 -23.02 -13.69 -25.34
CA GLU A 319 -24.38 -13.98 -25.78
C GLU A 319 -25.21 -12.70 -25.70
N ILE A 320 -26.04 -12.46 -26.72
CA ILE A 320 -27.04 -11.40 -26.71
C ILE A 320 -28.28 -11.92 -25.98
N VAL A 321 -28.72 -11.18 -24.97
CA VAL A 321 -29.93 -11.49 -24.17
C VAL A 321 -30.92 -10.33 -24.26
N GLY A 322 -32.11 -10.50 -23.65
CA GLY A 322 -33.11 -9.43 -23.59
C GLY A 322 -32.60 -8.15 -22.91
N ARG A 323 -33.29 -7.04 -23.15
CA ARG A 323 -32.97 -5.75 -22.50
C ARG A 323 -33.03 -5.86 -20.99
N ARG A 324 -32.12 -5.16 -20.30
CA ARG A 324 -32.15 -5.04 -18.85
C ARG A 324 -33.08 -3.89 -18.44
N PRO A 325 -34.03 -4.10 -17.51
CA PRO A 325 -34.91 -3.04 -17.04
C PRO A 325 -34.12 -1.83 -16.51
N GLY A 326 -34.52 -0.63 -16.94
CA GLY A 326 -33.89 0.63 -16.53
C GLY A 326 -32.70 1.10 -17.37
N ASP A 327 -32.19 0.29 -18.32
CA ASP A 327 -31.16 0.75 -19.24
C ASP A 327 -31.72 1.73 -20.28
N VAL A 328 -31.11 2.92 -20.36
CA VAL A 328 -31.43 3.94 -21.36
C VAL A 328 -30.69 3.67 -22.68
N PRO A 329 -31.23 4.08 -23.84
CA PRO A 329 -30.58 3.87 -25.14
C PRO A 329 -29.27 4.64 -25.28
N LEU A 330 -29.21 5.89 -24.83
CA LEU A 330 -28.11 6.82 -25.09
C LEU A 330 -27.73 7.60 -23.83
N LEU A 331 -26.44 7.65 -23.49
CA LEU A 331 -25.92 8.44 -22.37
C LEU A 331 -24.53 9.00 -22.70
N VAL A 332 -24.49 10.23 -23.23
CA VAL A 332 -23.25 10.87 -23.72
C VAL A 332 -23.16 12.30 -23.21
N ALA A 333 -22.00 12.69 -22.68
CA ALA A 333 -21.81 14.00 -22.08
C ALA A 333 -21.76 15.11 -23.14
N LYS A 334 -22.31 16.28 -22.84
CA LYS A 334 -21.76 17.53 -23.37
C LYS A 334 -20.79 18.07 -22.31
N ALA A 335 -19.50 18.04 -22.61
CA ALA A 335 -18.43 18.33 -21.64
C ALA A 335 -17.79 19.73 -21.80
N ASP A 336 -18.38 20.59 -22.64
CA ASP A 336 -17.84 21.93 -22.95
C ASP A 336 -17.68 22.79 -21.69
N LYS A 337 -18.64 22.71 -20.76
CA LYS A 337 -18.65 23.49 -19.52
C LYS A 337 -17.46 23.13 -18.63
N ALA A 338 -17.15 21.84 -18.46
CA ALA A 338 -16.00 21.41 -17.68
C ALA A 338 -14.67 21.86 -18.31
N LYS A 339 -14.59 21.82 -19.66
CA LYS A 339 -13.43 22.32 -20.40
C LYS A 339 -13.20 23.81 -20.21
N CYS A 340 -14.26 24.61 -20.23
CA CYS A 340 -14.18 26.06 -20.08
C CYS A 340 -13.96 26.50 -18.62
N ASP A 341 -14.76 25.99 -17.69
CA ASP A 341 -14.75 26.45 -16.29
C ASP A 341 -13.61 25.83 -15.48
N LEU A 342 -13.40 24.51 -15.62
CA LEU A 342 -12.43 23.75 -14.82
C LEU A 342 -11.06 23.61 -15.49
N GLU A 343 -10.93 24.10 -16.72
CA GLU A 343 -9.75 23.87 -17.57
C GLU A 343 -9.42 22.37 -17.73
N TRP A 344 -10.45 21.51 -17.65
CA TRP A 344 -10.30 20.06 -17.63
C TRP A 344 -10.96 19.41 -18.85
N HIS A 345 -10.30 18.44 -19.44
CA HIS A 345 -10.85 17.57 -20.47
C HIS A 345 -10.17 16.20 -20.40
N THR A 346 -10.77 15.21 -21.06
CA THR A 346 -10.20 13.86 -21.12
C THR A 346 -8.99 13.81 -22.07
N GLU A 347 -7.94 13.12 -21.65
CA GLU A 347 -6.69 12.93 -22.40
C GLU A 347 -6.54 11.47 -22.86
N LEU A 348 -7.24 10.54 -22.21
CA LEU A 348 -7.13 9.10 -22.41
C LEU A 348 -8.36 8.57 -23.14
N ASP A 349 -8.15 7.67 -24.10
CA ASP A 349 -9.21 7.05 -24.88
C ASP A 349 -9.62 5.66 -24.36
N ILE A 350 -10.65 5.08 -24.98
CA ILE A 350 -11.15 3.75 -24.63
C ILE A 350 -10.10 2.65 -24.81
N ARG A 351 -9.14 2.83 -25.72
CA ARG A 351 -8.08 1.86 -25.97
C ARG A 351 -7.14 1.84 -24.77
N GLN A 352 -6.66 3.01 -24.35
CA GLN A 352 -5.79 3.12 -23.18
C GLN A 352 -6.49 2.61 -21.91
N ALA A 353 -7.77 2.94 -21.73
CA ALA A 353 -8.57 2.41 -20.63
C ALA A 353 -8.64 0.87 -20.63
N CYS A 354 -8.83 0.24 -21.78
CA CYS A 354 -8.86 -1.22 -21.89
C CYS A 354 -7.48 -1.84 -21.61
N GLU A 355 -6.40 -1.23 -22.10
CA GLU A 355 -5.02 -1.68 -21.85
C GLU A 355 -4.65 -1.58 -20.36
N ASP A 356 -5.01 -0.47 -19.71
CA ASP A 356 -4.73 -0.23 -18.29
C ASP A 356 -5.58 -1.14 -17.40
N LEU A 357 -6.86 -1.35 -17.73
CA LEU A 357 -7.71 -2.35 -17.09
C LEU A 357 -7.10 -3.75 -17.22
N TRP A 358 -6.65 -4.13 -18.42
CA TRP A 358 -6.04 -5.45 -18.63
C TRP A 358 -4.74 -5.62 -17.84
N ARG A 359 -3.93 -4.55 -17.72
CA ARG A 359 -2.73 -4.54 -16.87
C ARG A 359 -3.06 -4.74 -15.39
N TRP A 360 -4.13 -4.10 -14.88
CA TRP A 360 -4.63 -4.34 -13.54
C TRP A 360 -5.07 -5.81 -13.36
N VAL A 361 -5.90 -6.31 -14.27
CA VAL A 361 -6.51 -7.65 -14.21
C VAL A 361 -5.48 -8.76 -14.31
N THR A 362 -4.47 -8.64 -15.18
CA THR A 362 -3.41 -9.64 -15.30
C THR A 362 -2.52 -9.72 -14.07
N LYS A 363 -2.24 -8.57 -13.44
CA LYS A 363 -1.49 -8.52 -12.17
C LYS A 363 -2.33 -8.94 -10.96
N ASN A 364 -3.66 -8.80 -11.06
CA ASN A 364 -4.60 -8.99 -9.97
C ASN A 364 -5.87 -9.74 -10.44
N PRO A 365 -5.74 -11.00 -10.91
CA PRO A 365 -6.86 -11.73 -11.54
C PRO A 365 -8.05 -11.94 -10.60
N PHE A 366 -7.78 -11.99 -9.29
CA PHE A 366 -8.78 -12.12 -8.22
C PHE A 366 -8.96 -10.82 -7.44
N GLY A 367 -8.56 -9.68 -8.00
CA GLY A 367 -8.61 -8.39 -7.33
C GLY A 367 -7.55 -8.26 -6.25
N TYR A 368 -7.91 -7.60 -5.15
CA TYR A 368 -7.01 -7.40 -4.02
C TYR A 368 -6.80 -8.67 -3.18
N SER A 369 -7.73 -9.63 -3.24
CA SER A 369 -7.60 -10.93 -2.57
C SER A 369 -6.67 -11.86 -3.35
N GLN A 370 -5.65 -12.39 -2.68
CA GLN A 370 -4.69 -13.33 -3.26
C GLN A 370 -4.71 -14.66 -2.51
N ARG A 371 -4.72 -15.78 -3.25
CA ARG A 371 -4.66 -17.12 -2.64
C ARG A 371 -3.31 -17.31 -1.96
N GLY A 372 -3.32 -17.82 -0.73
CA GLY A 372 -2.10 -17.99 0.08
C GLY A 372 -1.64 -16.71 0.77
N VAL A 373 -2.41 -15.62 0.68
CA VAL A 373 -2.19 -14.38 1.42
C VAL A 373 -3.36 -14.16 2.37
N VAL A 374 -3.07 -13.96 3.65
CA VAL A 374 -4.07 -13.60 4.66
C VAL A 374 -3.65 -12.31 5.32
N SER A 375 -4.56 -11.36 5.46
CA SER A 375 -4.34 -10.17 6.27
C SER A 375 -5.28 -10.16 7.46
N THR A 376 -4.70 -9.97 8.65
CA THR A 376 -5.41 -9.87 9.91
C THR A 376 -5.18 -8.49 10.50
N VAL A 377 -6.26 -7.80 10.85
CA VAL A 377 -6.20 -6.52 11.57
C VAL A 377 -6.18 -6.84 13.07
N CYS A 378 -5.08 -6.54 13.76
CA CYS A 378 -4.93 -6.86 15.18
C CYS A 378 -5.81 -6.00 16.08
N ASN A 379 -5.97 -4.72 15.74
CA ASN A 379 -6.80 -3.77 16.46
C ASN A 379 -7.88 -3.25 15.51
N PRO A 380 -9.16 -3.62 15.70
CA PRO A 380 -10.25 -3.15 14.84
C PRO A 380 -10.20 -1.63 14.65
N GLY A 381 -10.25 -1.17 13.40
CA GLY A 381 -10.14 0.26 13.05
C GLY A 381 -8.72 0.78 12.82
N ILE A 382 -7.67 0.06 13.23
CA ILE A 382 -6.26 0.44 13.01
C ILE A 382 -5.66 -0.49 11.95
N TYR A 383 -5.83 -0.11 10.68
CA TYR A 383 -5.48 -0.96 9.54
C TYR A 383 -4.00 -0.95 9.17
N ASP A 384 -3.27 0.05 9.63
CA ASP A 384 -1.85 0.27 9.37
C ASP A 384 -0.92 -0.50 10.34
N THR A 385 -1.48 -1.33 11.25
CA THR A 385 -0.77 -2.29 12.12
C THR A 385 -1.10 -3.75 11.77
N ARG A 386 -1.61 -4.02 10.57
CA ARG A 386 -2.03 -5.36 10.16
C ARG A 386 -0.87 -6.38 10.14
N LEU A 387 -1.23 -7.63 10.38
CA LEU A 387 -0.39 -8.79 10.12
C LEU A 387 -0.73 -9.34 8.73
N VAL A 388 0.29 -9.64 7.94
CA VAL A 388 0.15 -10.22 6.60
C VAL A 388 0.91 -11.53 6.53
N THR A 389 0.18 -12.62 6.37
CA THR A 389 0.73 -13.95 6.19
C THR A 389 0.88 -14.26 4.71
N LEU A 390 2.09 -14.56 4.27
CA LEU A 390 2.40 -15.09 2.93
C LEU A 390 2.60 -16.61 3.00
N GLY A 391 2.24 -17.32 1.94
CA GLY A 391 2.31 -18.78 1.89
C GLY A 391 1.30 -19.48 2.81
N HIS A 392 0.24 -18.79 3.23
CA HIS A 392 -0.74 -19.30 4.18
C HIS A 392 -1.31 -20.66 3.76
N GLY A 393 -1.34 -21.61 4.70
CA GLY A 393 -1.81 -22.97 4.46
C GLY A 393 -0.85 -23.87 3.68
N SER A 394 0.39 -23.43 3.46
CA SER A 394 1.44 -24.22 2.82
C SER A 394 2.51 -24.72 3.80
N LYS A 395 3.50 -25.44 3.28
CA LYS A 395 4.67 -25.96 4.03
C LYS A 395 5.63 -24.86 4.52
N PHE A 396 5.51 -23.64 3.99
CA PHE A 396 6.32 -22.50 4.44
C PHE A 396 5.47 -21.24 4.49
N GLN A 397 5.34 -20.64 5.68
CA GLN A 397 4.50 -19.48 5.89
C GLN A 397 5.30 -18.43 6.63
N VAL A 398 5.15 -17.17 6.26
CA VAL A 398 5.81 -16.06 6.95
C VAL A 398 4.78 -14.98 7.24
N VAL A 399 4.73 -14.52 8.48
CA VAL A 399 3.85 -13.47 8.95
C VAL A 399 4.67 -12.20 9.11
N PHE A 400 4.20 -11.09 8.53
CA PHE A 400 4.84 -9.79 8.61
C PHE A 400 3.94 -8.76 9.28
N GLY A 401 4.53 -7.81 10.00
CA GLY A 401 3.82 -6.67 10.60
C GLY A 401 4.29 -5.33 10.00
N ASN A 402 3.40 -4.34 9.94
CA ASN A 402 3.76 -2.99 9.51
C ASN A 402 4.73 -2.27 10.46
N ILE A 403 4.59 -2.49 11.77
CA ILE A 403 5.52 -1.94 12.76
C ILE A 403 6.85 -2.68 12.61
N GLY A 404 7.94 -1.94 12.40
CA GLY A 404 9.28 -2.48 12.17
C GLY A 404 9.46 -3.21 10.85
N ALA A 405 8.45 -3.24 9.98
CA ALA A 405 8.36 -4.22 8.88
C ALA A 405 8.71 -5.64 9.39
N SER A 406 8.29 -5.98 10.61
CA SER A 406 8.82 -7.11 11.38
C SER A 406 8.40 -8.45 10.79
N ILE A 407 9.30 -9.43 10.87
CA ILE A 407 8.99 -10.85 10.73
C ILE A 407 8.39 -11.32 12.06
N VAL A 408 7.09 -11.53 12.07
CA VAL A 408 6.31 -11.87 13.26
C VAL A 408 6.37 -13.36 13.54
N ASP A 409 6.26 -14.18 12.50
CA ASP A 409 6.36 -15.63 12.61
C ASP A 409 6.92 -16.21 11.30
N ILE A 410 7.68 -17.30 11.42
CA ILE A 410 8.09 -18.16 10.32
C ILE A 410 7.65 -19.56 10.69
N ARG A 411 6.84 -20.18 9.83
CA ARG A 411 6.38 -21.56 10.00
C ARG A 411 6.96 -22.47 8.94
N VAL A 412 7.63 -23.51 9.38
CA VAL A 412 8.22 -24.57 8.56
C VAL A 412 7.45 -25.87 8.86
N ASP A 413 6.78 -26.43 7.85
CA ASP A 413 5.93 -27.61 7.98
C ASP A 413 4.92 -27.52 9.14
N GLY A 414 4.40 -26.31 9.35
CA GLY A 414 3.43 -26.00 10.42
C GLY A 414 4.04 -25.61 11.77
N GLN A 415 5.35 -25.75 11.97
CA GLN A 415 6.05 -25.42 13.20
C GLN A 415 6.62 -24.00 13.16
N SER A 416 6.31 -23.18 14.17
CA SER A 416 6.94 -21.87 14.34
C SER A 416 8.42 -22.04 14.72
N VAL A 417 9.33 -21.35 14.04
CA VAL A 417 10.78 -21.49 14.22
C VAL A 417 11.47 -20.20 14.70
N VAL A 418 10.67 -19.20 15.07
CA VAL A 418 11.14 -17.90 15.58
C VAL A 418 10.38 -17.52 16.84
N LEU A 419 10.98 -16.68 17.68
CA LEU A 419 10.25 -15.98 18.72
C LEU A 419 9.25 -15.00 18.08
N ASP A 420 8.13 -14.75 18.74
CA ASP A 420 7.05 -13.90 18.20
C ASP A 420 7.56 -12.47 17.99
N GLY A 421 7.66 -12.03 16.73
CA GLY A 421 8.25 -10.77 16.33
C GLY A 421 7.21 -9.67 16.13
N GLY A 422 6.56 -9.22 17.21
CA GLY A 422 5.55 -8.16 17.18
C GLY A 422 5.99 -6.86 17.86
N ALA A 423 5.25 -5.77 17.64
CA ALA A 423 5.50 -4.48 18.31
C ALA A 423 5.52 -4.58 19.85
N SER A 424 4.78 -5.54 20.42
CA SER A 424 4.72 -5.81 21.86
C SER A 424 5.77 -6.80 22.36
N ALA A 425 6.55 -7.42 21.47
CA ALA A 425 7.49 -8.48 21.82
C ALA A 425 8.69 -7.99 22.64
N GLY A 426 9.03 -6.70 22.50
CA GLY A 426 10.25 -6.12 23.07
C GLY A 426 11.52 -6.72 22.43
N ASN A 427 12.69 -6.33 22.94
CA ASN A 427 13.99 -6.90 22.55
C ASN A 427 14.29 -6.90 21.03
N TYR A 428 13.66 -6.01 20.27
CA TYR A 428 13.76 -5.91 18.80
C TYR A 428 13.32 -7.15 18.01
N ALA A 429 12.63 -8.12 18.63
CA ALA A 429 12.37 -9.41 18.02
C ALA A 429 11.71 -9.31 16.63
N GLY A 430 12.37 -9.89 15.61
CA GLY A 430 11.88 -9.97 14.24
C GLY A 430 11.91 -8.65 13.46
N ALA A 431 12.27 -7.54 14.10
CA ALA A 431 12.13 -6.22 13.52
C ALA A 431 13.25 -5.86 12.55
N THR A 432 12.96 -4.95 11.62
CA THR A 432 14.00 -4.20 10.91
C THR A 432 14.68 -3.26 11.88
N ILE A 433 15.99 -3.35 11.98
CA ILE A 433 16.81 -2.39 12.70
C ILE A 433 17.30 -1.32 11.73
N GLY A 434 17.15 -0.06 12.14
CA GLY A 434 17.63 1.09 11.40
C GLY A 434 17.55 2.37 12.23
N ARG A 435 18.19 3.47 11.82
CA ARG A 435 19.04 3.56 10.63
C ARG A 435 20.32 2.77 10.74
N TYR A 436 20.81 2.56 11.97
CA TYR A 436 22.09 1.94 12.26
C TYR A 436 21.95 0.81 13.28
N ALA A 437 22.28 -0.40 12.85
CA ALA A 437 22.31 -1.61 13.66
C ALA A 437 23.59 -1.73 14.49
N ASN A 438 23.46 -2.40 15.63
CA ASN A 438 24.50 -2.52 16.65
C ASN A 438 24.92 -1.15 17.22
N ARG A 439 26.07 -1.10 17.90
CA ARG A 439 26.52 0.03 18.70
C ARG A 439 27.22 1.09 17.85
N ILE A 440 26.93 2.35 18.17
CA ILE A 440 27.76 3.53 17.90
C ILE A 440 28.39 3.95 19.23
N MET A 441 29.71 3.94 19.29
CA MET A 441 30.48 4.19 20.50
C MET A 441 30.29 5.63 20.97
N GLY A 442 30.02 5.81 22.27
CA GLY A 442 29.77 7.14 22.84
C GLY A 442 28.47 7.80 22.34
N GLY A 443 27.65 7.10 21.56
CA GLY A 443 26.43 7.63 20.98
C GLY A 443 26.66 8.82 20.05
N SER A 444 27.83 8.96 19.45
CA SER A 444 28.13 10.07 18.56
C SER A 444 29.00 9.64 17.39
N PHE A 445 28.89 10.38 16.30
CA PHE A 445 29.72 10.18 15.11
C PHE A 445 29.86 11.49 14.33
N THR A 446 30.85 11.55 13.45
CA THR A 446 31.12 12.74 12.62
C THR A 446 31.03 12.40 11.15
N LEU A 447 30.19 13.10 10.40
CA LEU A 447 30.21 13.11 8.93
C LEU A 447 30.64 14.50 8.45
N ASP A 448 29.71 15.29 7.92
CA ASP A 448 29.86 16.72 7.63
C ASP A 448 29.86 17.58 8.92
N LYS A 449 29.23 17.07 9.97
CA LYS A 449 29.21 17.64 11.32
C LYS A 449 29.16 16.53 12.36
N ASN A 450 29.15 16.93 13.63
CA ASN A 450 28.99 16.01 14.75
C ASN A 450 27.50 15.73 14.97
N TYR A 451 27.18 14.44 15.09
CA TYR A 451 25.87 13.92 15.41
C TYR A 451 25.93 13.29 16.79
N VAL A 452 24.90 13.53 17.60
CA VAL A 452 24.75 12.93 18.93
C VAL A 452 23.40 12.23 18.96
N LEU A 453 23.43 10.94 19.26
CA LEU A 453 22.28 10.07 19.37
C LEU A 453 22.04 9.75 20.85
N SER A 454 20.79 9.51 21.20
CA SER A 454 20.43 9.08 22.55
C SER A 454 21.05 7.73 22.88
N THR A 455 21.74 7.62 24.01
CA THR A 455 22.34 6.36 24.46
C THR A 455 21.30 5.47 25.13
N ASN A 456 21.44 4.15 24.96
CA ASN A 456 20.55 3.14 25.57
C ASN A 456 21.30 1.87 26.00
N ASP A 457 22.61 1.79 25.75
CA ASP A 457 23.45 0.66 26.15
C ASP A 457 24.76 1.19 26.77
N GLY A 458 24.70 1.48 28.07
CA GLY A 458 25.76 2.19 28.78
C GLY A 458 26.06 3.55 28.12
N PRO A 459 27.32 3.84 27.75
CA PRO A 459 27.67 5.09 27.06
C PRO A 459 27.38 5.07 25.56
N ASN A 460 26.83 3.98 25.01
CA ASN A 460 26.70 3.80 23.57
C ASN A 460 25.24 3.91 23.11
N THR A 461 25.06 4.18 21.82
CA THR A 461 23.76 4.03 21.15
C THR A 461 23.73 2.68 20.46
N ASN A 462 22.87 1.77 20.91
CA ASN A 462 22.66 0.48 20.28
C ASN A 462 21.35 0.46 19.47
N HIS A 463 21.42 -0.08 18.25
CA HIS A 463 20.28 -0.21 17.32
C HIS A 463 19.51 1.10 17.09
N SER A 464 20.23 2.23 17.08
CA SER A 464 19.68 3.59 16.91
C SER A 464 18.71 4.06 18.01
N SER A 465 18.68 3.39 19.17
CA SER A 465 17.91 3.80 20.36
C SER A 465 16.48 4.28 20.07
N ILE A 466 16.16 5.55 20.37
CA ILE A 466 14.84 6.15 20.18
C ILE A 466 14.48 6.34 18.71
N SER A 467 15.50 6.41 17.84
CA SER A 467 15.36 6.53 16.38
C SER A 467 15.24 5.17 15.69
N SER A 468 15.21 4.07 16.46
CA SER A 468 15.19 2.70 15.96
C SER A 468 13.96 2.40 15.11
N TYR A 469 14.15 1.62 14.04
CA TYR A 469 13.08 1.29 13.10
C TYR A 469 12.08 0.27 13.66
N HIS A 470 12.44 -0.48 14.71
CA HIS A 470 11.57 -1.52 15.26
C HIS A 470 10.22 -1.00 15.78
N THR A 471 10.12 0.28 16.13
CA THR A 471 8.86 0.93 16.54
C THR A 471 8.23 1.76 15.42
N LYS A 472 8.94 2.01 14.33
CA LYS A 472 8.45 2.83 13.23
C LYS A 472 7.44 2.06 12.40
N ARG A 473 6.47 2.78 11.86
CA ARG A 473 5.41 2.24 11.03
C ARG A 473 5.80 2.32 9.57
N PHE A 474 5.95 1.15 8.94
CA PHE A 474 6.15 1.07 7.50
C PHE A 474 4.81 1.06 6.77
N LEU A 475 4.76 1.74 5.63
CA LEU A 475 3.67 1.67 4.65
C LEU A 475 3.64 0.28 4.00
N GLY A 476 2.44 -0.13 3.55
CA GLY A 476 2.21 -1.39 2.84
C GLY A 476 1.64 -2.51 3.72
N PRO A 477 1.98 -3.79 3.46
CA PRO A 477 2.79 -4.22 2.34
C PRO A 477 2.04 -4.12 1.02
N LEU A 478 2.76 -3.80 -0.06
CA LEU A 478 2.32 -4.13 -1.41
C LEU A 478 2.65 -5.61 -1.67
N VAL A 479 1.61 -6.46 -1.74
CA VAL A 479 1.79 -7.90 -1.97
C VAL A 479 1.64 -8.26 -3.44
N LYS A 480 2.62 -9.00 -3.97
CA LYS A 480 2.64 -9.53 -5.34
C LYS A 480 2.82 -11.06 -5.28
N THR A 481 2.24 -11.77 -6.24
CA THR A 481 2.45 -13.21 -6.43
C THR A 481 3.02 -13.45 -7.83
N PRO A 482 4.35 -13.32 -8.04
CA PRO A 482 4.95 -13.36 -9.38
C PRO A 482 4.79 -14.71 -10.09
N SER A 483 4.78 -15.80 -9.32
CA SER A 483 4.53 -17.14 -9.81
C SER A 483 3.97 -18.03 -8.70
N ARG A 484 3.52 -19.24 -9.03
CA ARG A 484 2.90 -20.14 -8.05
C ARG A 484 3.89 -20.49 -6.94
N GLY A 485 3.52 -20.20 -5.70
CA GLY A 485 4.34 -20.49 -4.52
C GLY A 485 5.40 -19.43 -4.20
N ILE A 486 5.50 -18.37 -5.03
CA ILE A 486 6.38 -17.23 -4.78
C ILE A 486 5.53 -16.02 -4.41
N PHE A 487 5.79 -15.45 -3.24
CA PHE A 487 5.11 -14.25 -2.76
C PHE A 487 6.13 -13.16 -2.47
N VAL A 488 5.79 -11.91 -2.76
CA VAL A 488 6.63 -10.75 -2.47
C VAL A 488 5.82 -9.73 -1.68
N ALA A 489 6.35 -9.26 -0.55
CA ALA A 489 5.80 -8.14 0.20
C ALA A 489 6.81 -6.99 0.23
N GLU A 490 6.35 -5.80 -0.14
CA GLU A 490 7.16 -4.58 -0.18
C GLU A 490 6.63 -3.57 0.85
N TYR A 491 7.50 -3.21 1.79
CA TYR A 491 7.26 -2.21 2.83
C TYR A 491 8.11 -0.98 2.59
N VAL A 492 7.56 0.20 2.89
CA VAL A 492 8.24 1.48 2.67
C VAL A 492 8.21 2.33 3.93
N LEU A 493 9.33 2.92 4.30
CA LEU A 493 9.42 3.92 5.36
C LEU A 493 10.05 5.18 4.79
N LEU A 494 9.34 6.29 4.84
CA LEU A 494 9.95 7.61 4.74
C LEU A 494 10.31 8.04 6.16
N ASP A 495 11.59 7.91 6.49
CA ASP A 495 12.12 8.31 7.78
C ASP A 495 12.49 9.80 7.73
N GLU A 496 11.48 10.64 7.98
CA GLU A 496 11.56 12.10 7.90
C GLU A 496 11.90 12.76 9.25
N GLN A 497 12.46 13.96 9.18
CA GLN A 497 12.74 14.77 10.36
C GLN A 497 11.46 15.16 11.13
N PRO A 498 11.54 15.31 12.47
CA PRO A 498 12.77 15.28 13.27
C PRO A 498 13.28 13.86 13.57
N THR A 499 14.57 13.64 13.35
CA THR A 499 15.34 12.47 13.77
C THR A 499 16.74 12.91 14.15
N GLU A 500 17.39 12.22 15.09
CA GLU A 500 18.77 12.52 15.53
C GLU A 500 19.81 12.33 14.41
N PHE A 501 19.44 11.67 13.31
CA PHE A 501 20.27 11.54 12.09
C PHE A 501 20.11 12.71 11.10
N GLU A 502 19.18 13.63 11.38
CA GLU A 502 18.98 14.92 10.70
C GLU A 502 18.97 14.89 9.16
N SER A 503 18.31 13.88 8.57
CA SER A 503 18.14 13.72 7.12
C SER A 503 16.88 12.92 6.83
N ASP A 504 16.26 13.09 5.67
CA ASP A 504 15.09 12.32 5.25
C ASP A 504 15.56 11.14 4.39
N VAL A 505 15.28 9.91 4.83
CA VAL A 505 15.71 8.69 4.13
C VAL A 505 14.48 7.89 3.73
N LEU A 506 14.38 7.54 2.46
CA LEU A 506 13.38 6.59 1.99
C LEU A 506 14.00 5.19 2.04
N VAL A 507 13.37 4.29 2.77
CA VAL A 507 13.80 2.90 2.98
C VAL A 507 12.74 1.95 2.44
N ASN A 508 13.18 0.97 1.65
CA ASN A 508 12.34 -0.13 1.20
C ASN A 508 12.84 -1.45 1.78
N VAL A 509 11.91 -2.26 2.28
CA VAL A 509 12.14 -3.64 2.70
C VAL A 509 11.30 -4.54 1.80
N ILE A 510 11.98 -5.41 1.05
CA ILE A 510 11.33 -6.37 0.16
C ILE A 510 11.56 -7.76 0.72
N TYR A 511 10.47 -8.44 1.06
CA TYR A 511 10.46 -9.84 1.45
C TYR A 511 10.01 -10.70 0.27
N SER A 512 10.78 -11.72 -0.09
CA SER A 512 10.36 -12.75 -1.05
C SER A 512 10.29 -14.12 -0.35
N VAL A 513 9.10 -14.73 -0.37
CA VAL A 513 8.80 -16.03 0.22
C VAL A 513 8.68 -17.05 -0.90
N ASP A 514 9.60 -18.01 -0.94
CA ASP A 514 9.54 -19.19 -1.80
C ASP A 514 9.05 -20.38 -0.96
N VAL A 515 7.82 -20.80 -1.24
CA VAL A 515 7.21 -21.93 -0.54
C VAL A 515 7.90 -23.25 -0.85
N GLU A 516 8.37 -23.44 -2.08
CA GLU A 516 8.91 -24.72 -2.52
C GLU A 516 10.27 -24.98 -1.90
N SER A 517 11.16 -23.97 -1.94
CA SER A 517 12.49 -24.04 -1.33
C SER A 517 12.52 -23.62 0.14
N LYS A 518 11.35 -23.36 0.76
CA LYS A 518 11.20 -22.88 2.14
C LYS A 518 12.18 -21.73 2.46
N THR A 519 12.22 -20.73 1.58
CA THR A 519 13.22 -19.65 1.63
C THR A 519 12.55 -18.29 1.82
N LEU A 520 13.08 -17.50 2.75
CA LEU A 520 12.76 -16.09 2.92
C LEU A 520 13.97 -15.25 2.50
N ASP A 521 13.82 -14.45 1.46
CA ASP A 521 14.79 -13.46 1.00
C ASP A 521 14.37 -12.07 1.48
N ILE A 522 15.29 -11.34 2.08
CA ILE A 522 15.11 -9.99 2.62
C ILE A 522 16.06 -9.07 1.89
N GLN A 523 15.52 -8.04 1.23
CA GLN A 523 16.29 -7.02 0.54
C GLN A 523 15.98 -5.65 1.11
N TYR A 524 17.04 -4.94 1.49
CA TYR A 524 16.97 -3.56 1.92
C TYR A 524 17.48 -2.65 0.80
N SER A 525 16.80 -1.53 0.61
CA SER A 525 17.36 -0.40 -0.12
C SER A 525 17.04 0.91 0.57
N ALA A 526 17.94 1.88 0.49
CA ALA A 526 17.68 3.20 1.00
C ALA A 526 18.35 4.30 0.18
N ILE A 527 17.66 5.43 0.07
CA ILE A 527 18.13 6.64 -0.61
C ILE A 527 17.86 7.87 0.25
N LEU A 528 18.73 8.87 0.14
CA LEU A 528 18.50 10.19 0.72
C LEU A 528 17.49 10.95 -0.12
N VAL A 529 16.45 11.46 0.53
CA VAL A 529 15.43 12.34 -0.07
C VAL A 529 15.77 13.80 0.20
N ARG A 530 16.26 14.11 1.40
CA ARG A 530 16.63 15.48 1.83
C ARG A 530 17.71 15.45 2.90
N GLY A 531 18.57 16.46 2.92
CA GLY A 531 19.63 16.63 3.92
C GLY A 531 21.02 16.23 3.42
N GLY A 532 21.99 16.26 4.33
CA GLY A 532 23.37 15.83 4.09
C GLY A 532 23.52 14.31 4.12
N ALA A 533 24.77 13.84 4.12
CA ALA A 533 25.06 12.42 4.28
C ALA A 533 24.55 11.89 5.64
N THR A 534 24.24 10.60 5.72
CA THR A 534 23.75 9.96 6.95
C THR A 534 24.36 8.59 7.16
N ALA A 535 24.42 8.15 8.41
CA ALA A 535 24.87 6.81 8.77
C ALA A 535 23.75 5.79 8.52
N ILE A 536 24.08 4.66 7.90
CA ILE A 536 23.12 3.58 7.62
C ILE A 536 23.77 2.20 7.71
N ASN A 537 23.10 1.28 8.41
CA ASN A 537 23.46 -0.12 8.58
C ASN A 537 22.19 -0.86 9.00
N LEU A 538 21.48 -1.47 8.04
CA LEU A 538 20.19 -2.13 8.29
C LEU A 538 20.35 -3.64 8.43
N THR A 539 19.55 -4.25 9.31
CA THR A 539 19.48 -5.71 9.48
C THR A 539 18.09 -6.14 9.95
N ASN A 540 17.83 -7.45 9.98
CA ASN A 540 16.66 -8.01 10.64
C ASN A 540 17.07 -8.72 11.94
N HIS A 541 16.36 -8.43 13.02
CA HIS A 541 16.67 -8.95 14.36
C HIS A 541 15.80 -10.15 14.76
N THR A 542 15.63 -11.11 13.84
CA THR A 542 14.91 -12.37 14.11
C THR A 542 15.65 -13.23 15.13
N TYR A 543 14.94 -13.69 16.16
CA TYR A 543 15.42 -14.73 17.08
C TYR A 543 14.85 -16.09 16.67
N PHE A 544 15.72 -17.02 16.33
CA PHE A 544 15.35 -18.38 15.94
C PHE A 544 15.28 -19.31 17.15
N ASN A 545 14.25 -20.16 17.17
CA ASN A 545 14.19 -21.35 18.02
C ASN A 545 13.71 -22.52 17.16
N LEU A 546 14.65 -23.39 16.78
CA LEU A 546 14.38 -24.49 15.85
C LEU A 546 13.63 -25.66 16.52
N ASN A 547 13.41 -25.63 17.83
CA ASN A 547 12.71 -26.67 18.59
C ASN A 547 11.55 -26.12 19.43
N LYS A 548 10.98 -24.99 19.03
CA LYS A 548 9.93 -24.26 19.77
C LYS A 548 8.70 -25.13 20.09
N VAL A 549 8.43 -26.16 19.28
CA VAL A 549 7.34 -27.12 19.49
C VAL A 549 7.56 -28.02 20.72
N ASN A 550 8.81 -28.31 21.07
CA ASN A 550 9.16 -29.19 22.18
C ASN A 550 9.80 -28.44 23.36
N SER A 551 10.47 -27.30 23.11
CA SER A 551 11.24 -26.57 24.10
C SER A 551 11.24 -25.06 23.82
N GLU A 552 11.03 -24.26 24.86
CA GLU A 552 11.20 -22.80 24.81
C GLU A 552 12.67 -22.38 24.88
N SER A 553 13.63 -23.31 25.00
CA SER A 553 15.07 -23.04 25.08
C SER A 553 15.81 -23.49 23.83
N LEU A 554 16.96 -22.85 23.54
CA LEU A 554 17.91 -23.24 22.51
C LEU A 554 18.68 -24.54 22.79
N GLN A 555 18.52 -25.14 23.97
CA GLN A 555 19.29 -26.32 24.37
C GLN A 555 19.20 -27.43 23.32
N GLY A 556 20.37 -27.90 22.86
CA GLY A 556 20.48 -28.96 21.86
C GLY A 556 20.58 -28.44 20.42
N THR A 557 20.44 -27.14 20.19
CA THR A 557 20.68 -26.54 18.87
C THR A 557 22.16 -26.65 18.52
N GLU A 558 22.45 -27.20 17.34
CA GLU A 558 23.78 -27.34 16.79
C GLU A 558 24.06 -26.18 15.83
N ILE A 559 25.21 -25.51 15.94
CA ILE A 559 25.59 -24.37 15.11
C ILE A 559 26.96 -24.56 14.48
N ARG A 560 27.09 -24.15 13.22
CA ARG A 560 28.36 -23.90 12.53
C ARG A 560 28.31 -22.53 11.87
N VAL A 561 29.44 -21.83 11.85
CA VAL A 561 29.59 -20.52 11.20
C VAL A 561 30.59 -20.55 10.05
N ALA A 562 30.52 -19.57 9.16
CA ALA A 562 31.49 -19.42 8.07
C ALA A 562 32.91 -19.12 8.57
N THR A 563 33.02 -18.42 9.70
CA THR A 563 34.28 -17.91 10.25
C THR A 563 34.16 -17.85 11.76
N ASN A 564 35.23 -18.19 12.45
CA ASN A 564 35.36 -17.99 13.90
C ASN A 564 36.10 -16.67 14.24
N SER A 565 36.43 -15.86 13.24
CA SER A 565 37.02 -14.53 13.42
C SER A 565 35.93 -13.52 13.79
N PHE A 566 36.08 -12.81 14.91
CA PHE A 566 35.12 -11.80 15.37
C PHE A 566 35.80 -10.52 15.86
N LEU A 567 35.05 -9.42 15.89
CA LEU A 567 35.52 -8.12 16.40
C LEU A 567 35.45 -8.07 17.92
N LYS A 568 36.59 -7.77 18.54
CA LYS A 568 36.71 -7.41 19.96
C LYS A 568 37.23 -5.98 20.04
N GLY A 569 36.32 -5.01 20.07
CA GLY A 569 36.67 -3.62 19.77
C GLY A 569 37.13 -3.49 18.32
N ASN A 570 38.32 -2.93 18.09
CA ASN A 570 38.88 -2.72 16.75
C ASN A 570 39.85 -3.83 16.28
N ILE A 571 40.00 -4.92 17.05
CA ILE A 571 40.87 -6.05 16.69
C ILE A 571 40.08 -7.31 16.39
N ILE A 572 40.60 -8.13 15.48
CA ILE A 572 40.03 -9.44 15.16
C ILE A 572 40.58 -10.48 16.14
N SER A 573 39.67 -11.19 16.79
CA SER A 573 39.93 -12.29 17.71
C SER A 573 39.30 -13.59 17.20
N LYS A 574 39.61 -14.73 17.82
CA LYS A 574 39.03 -16.04 17.51
C LYS A 574 38.06 -16.47 18.61
N ALA A 575 36.84 -16.82 18.23
CA ALA A 575 35.86 -17.41 19.13
C ALA A 575 35.98 -18.94 19.13
N ASP A 576 35.65 -19.56 20.26
CA ASP A 576 35.52 -21.01 20.37
C ASP A 576 34.15 -21.46 19.81
N ILE A 577 34.07 -21.47 18.48
CA ILE A 577 32.88 -21.86 17.71
C ILE A 577 33.29 -22.64 16.47
N ALA A 578 32.52 -23.69 16.16
CA ALA A 578 32.75 -24.55 15.02
C ALA A 578 32.52 -23.81 13.71
N THR A 579 33.39 -24.07 12.73
CA THR A 579 33.20 -23.52 11.38
C THR A 579 32.56 -24.56 10.45
N PHE A 580 32.27 -24.19 9.20
CA PHE A 580 31.79 -25.16 8.20
C PHE A 580 32.80 -26.24 7.85
N HIS A 581 34.10 -25.98 8.04
CA HIS A 581 35.17 -26.88 7.60
C HIS A 581 35.94 -27.49 8.77
N GLU A 582 35.76 -26.99 9.98
CA GLU A 582 36.54 -27.40 11.15
C GLU A 582 35.65 -27.60 12.39
N GLY A 583 35.99 -28.62 13.18
CA GLY A 583 35.34 -28.95 14.46
C GLY A 583 34.03 -29.73 14.33
N GLU A 584 33.59 -30.31 15.44
CA GLU A 584 32.20 -30.79 15.61
C GLU A 584 31.24 -29.61 15.78
N PRO A 585 29.94 -29.73 15.44
CA PRO A 585 29.01 -28.62 15.59
C PRO A 585 29.01 -28.08 17.02
N THR A 586 28.98 -26.76 17.18
CA THR A 586 28.85 -26.15 18.50
C THR A 586 27.44 -26.36 19.02
N ILE A 587 27.30 -27.17 20.07
CA ILE A 587 26.02 -27.45 20.70
C ILE A 587 25.71 -26.36 21.72
N LEU A 588 24.61 -25.65 21.52
CA LEU A 588 24.11 -24.67 22.47
C LEU A 588 23.50 -25.40 23.67
N GLY A 589 24.14 -25.25 24.82
CA GLY A 589 23.61 -25.71 26.10
C GLY A 589 22.71 -24.68 26.76
N LYS A 590 22.18 -25.05 27.93
CA LYS A 590 21.29 -24.21 28.73
C LYS A 590 21.89 -22.86 29.11
N ASN A 591 23.18 -22.80 29.41
CA ASN A 591 23.86 -21.58 29.84
C ASN A 591 25.06 -21.19 28.97
N MET A 592 25.70 -22.15 28.30
CA MET A 592 26.93 -21.97 27.53
C MET A 592 26.91 -22.86 26.28
N PRO A 593 27.68 -22.51 25.23
CA PRO A 593 28.42 -21.27 25.07
C PRO A 593 27.49 -20.06 24.88
N SER A 594 27.98 -18.89 25.28
CA SER A 594 27.31 -17.59 25.09
C SER A 594 28.10 -16.79 24.05
N PHE A 595 27.37 -16.25 23.08
CA PHE A 595 27.91 -15.40 22.03
C PHE A 595 27.11 -14.11 21.99
N ASP A 596 27.82 -12.99 21.88
CA ASP A 596 27.32 -11.68 21.45
C ASP A 596 28.45 -11.02 20.67
N HIS A 597 28.73 -11.57 19.49
CA HIS A 597 29.93 -11.27 18.72
C HIS A 597 29.63 -10.93 17.27
N CYS A 598 30.33 -9.91 16.76
CA CYS A 598 30.31 -9.54 15.34
C CYS A 598 31.40 -10.33 14.59
N PHE A 599 31.00 -11.36 13.87
CA PHE A 599 31.89 -12.19 13.05
C PHE A 599 32.21 -11.53 11.72
N VAL A 600 33.47 -11.61 11.28
CA VAL A 600 34.01 -10.89 10.11
C VAL A 600 34.28 -11.86 8.97
N LEU A 601 33.60 -11.65 7.83
CA LEU A 601 33.80 -12.42 6.58
C LEU A 601 34.82 -11.74 5.67
N SER A 602 34.73 -10.42 5.58
CA SER A 602 35.58 -9.58 4.76
C SER A 602 35.94 -8.32 5.55
N GLU A 603 37.16 -7.85 5.39
CA GLU A 603 37.58 -6.57 5.96
C GLU A 603 37.33 -5.37 5.00
N SER A 604 36.77 -5.64 3.82
CA SER A 604 36.26 -4.67 2.85
C SER A 604 34.74 -4.75 2.77
N ALA A 605 34.09 -3.60 2.71
CA ALA A 605 32.64 -3.48 2.68
C ALA A 605 32.21 -2.44 1.63
N LEU A 606 31.02 -2.63 1.06
CA LEU A 606 30.43 -1.73 0.07
C LEU A 606 29.11 -1.17 0.60
N LEU A 607 28.79 0.07 0.22
CA LEU A 607 27.48 0.68 0.53
C LEU A 607 26.33 -0.12 -0.11
N ASP A 608 26.55 -0.59 -1.34
CA ASP A 608 25.70 -1.55 -2.05
C ASP A 608 26.37 -2.93 -1.98
N SER A 609 26.03 -3.69 -0.95
CA SER A 609 26.63 -5.02 -0.74
C SER A 609 26.09 -6.05 -1.72
N THR A 610 24.98 -5.78 -2.44
CA THR A 610 24.40 -6.75 -3.40
C THR A 610 25.30 -7.02 -4.61
N LYS A 611 26.39 -6.27 -4.74
CA LYS A 611 27.49 -6.51 -5.70
C LYS A 611 28.47 -7.60 -5.24
N SER A 612 28.45 -7.95 -3.96
CA SER A 612 29.18 -9.09 -3.39
C SER A 612 28.43 -10.39 -3.61
N GLU A 613 29.12 -11.52 -3.51
CA GLU A 613 28.50 -12.84 -3.58
C GLU A 613 27.56 -13.08 -2.39
N LEU A 614 26.41 -13.70 -2.65
CA LEU A 614 25.53 -14.19 -1.59
C LEU A 614 26.16 -15.45 -0.97
N TYR A 615 26.66 -15.32 0.25
CA TYR A 615 27.46 -16.35 0.89
C TYR A 615 26.76 -16.93 2.13
N PRO A 616 26.77 -18.26 2.35
CA PRO A 616 26.29 -18.86 3.59
C PRO A 616 27.16 -18.46 4.77
N ILE A 617 26.56 -18.03 5.88
CA ILE A 617 27.30 -17.53 7.05
C ILE A 617 27.05 -18.33 8.33
N LEU A 618 25.90 -19.00 8.42
CA LEU A 618 25.54 -19.81 9.56
C LEU A 618 24.67 -20.98 9.11
N ARG A 619 24.91 -22.15 9.70
CA ARG A 619 24.06 -23.33 9.63
C ARG A 619 23.69 -23.73 11.04
N ALA A 620 22.39 -23.90 11.28
CA ALA A 620 21.87 -24.38 12.55
C ALA A 620 20.90 -25.54 12.32
N SER A 621 20.90 -26.51 13.22
CA SER A 621 19.98 -27.65 13.19
C SER A 621 19.55 -28.00 14.61
N HIS A 622 18.38 -28.61 14.75
CA HIS A 622 17.99 -29.22 16.02
C HIS A 622 17.59 -30.68 15.81
N PRO A 623 18.20 -31.63 16.55
CA PRO A 623 18.03 -33.06 16.28
C PRO A 623 16.60 -33.55 16.57
N GLU A 624 15.89 -32.97 17.53
CA GLU A 624 14.52 -33.40 17.88
C GLU A 624 13.44 -32.94 16.89
N SER A 625 13.56 -31.73 16.34
CA SER A 625 12.58 -31.20 15.39
C SER A 625 12.93 -31.54 13.95
N HIS A 626 14.18 -31.93 13.69
CA HIS A 626 14.77 -32.11 12.37
C HIS A 626 14.74 -30.87 11.48
N VAL A 627 14.51 -29.69 12.06
CA VAL A 627 14.55 -28.42 11.32
C VAL A 627 15.99 -27.97 11.15
N ASN A 628 16.35 -27.64 9.91
CA ASN A 628 17.63 -27.02 9.57
C ASN A 628 17.40 -25.59 9.09
N LEU A 629 18.31 -24.69 9.45
CA LEU A 629 18.38 -23.30 9.04
C LEU A 629 19.75 -23.01 8.42
N GLU A 630 19.76 -22.42 7.24
CA GLU A 630 20.93 -21.80 6.64
C GLU A 630 20.66 -20.29 6.47
N VAL A 631 21.56 -19.46 7.00
CA VAL A 631 21.53 -18.00 6.83
C VAL A 631 22.60 -17.63 5.81
N LEU A 632 22.21 -16.85 4.79
CA LEU A 632 23.11 -16.32 3.77
C LEU A 632 22.99 -14.80 3.72
N THR A 633 24.05 -14.13 3.29
CA THR A 633 24.04 -12.67 3.12
C THR A 633 25.08 -12.19 2.12
N THR A 634 24.90 -10.98 1.62
CA THR A 634 25.91 -10.24 0.86
C THR A 634 26.72 -9.29 1.75
N GLU A 635 26.36 -9.15 3.02
CA GLU A 635 27.01 -8.26 3.98
C GLU A 635 28.39 -8.79 4.43
N PRO A 636 29.33 -7.90 4.82
CA PRO A 636 30.71 -8.26 5.13
C PRO A 636 30.91 -8.90 6.52
N SER A 637 29.89 -8.84 7.38
CA SER A 637 29.94 -9.32 8.75
C SER A 637 28.54 -9.74 9.24
N PHE A 638 28.48 -10.41 10.38
CA PHE A 638 27.21 -10.76 11.02
C PHE A 638 27.35 -10.81 12.54
N GLN A 639 26.38 -10.26 13.26
CA GLN A 639 26.25 -10.50 14.70
C GLN A 639 25.66 -11.89 14.93
N LEU A 640 26.24 -12.67 15.84
CA LEU A 640 25.59 -13.85 16.42
C LEU A 640 25.38 -13.57 17.91
N TYR A 641 24.12 -13.61 18.33
CA TYR A 641 23.72 -13.42 19.71
C TYR A 641 22.87 -14.59 20.22
N THR A 642 23.29 -15.25 21.29
CA THR A 642 22.58 -16.43 21.84
C THR A 642 21.41 -16.09 22.76
N GLY A 643 21.00 -14.83 22.84
CA GLY A 643 19.80 -14.45 23.60
C GLY A 643 19.98 -14.45 25.12
N ASP A 644 21.21 -14.40 25.63
CA ASP A 644 21.50 -14.56 27.07
C ASP A 644 20.87 -13.50 27.98
N SER A 645 20.62 -12.31 27.43
CA SER A 645 19.97 -11.18 28.12
C SER A 645 18.53 -10.95 27.65
N LEU A 646 17.93 -11.90 26.91
CA LEU A 646 16.50 -11.88 26.63
C LEU A 646 15.72 -11.82 27.96
N ASN A 647 14.67 -11.01 27.96
CA ASN A 647 13.88 -10.70 29.13
C ASN A 647 12.41 -10.43 28.74
N GLY A 648 11.56 -10.19 29.73
CA GLY A 648 10.14 -9.91 29.50
C GLY A 648 9.40 -11.18 29.07
N LEU A 649 8.84 -11.16 27.86
CA LEU A 649 8.08 -12.29 27.29
C LEU A 649 8.96 -13.49 26.91
N PHE A 650 10.28 -13.29 26.81
CA PHE A 650 11.20 -14.32 26.37
C PHE A 650 12.25 -14.58 27.45
N PRO A 651 12.33 -15.82 27.98
CA PRO A 651 13.41 -16.21 28.88
C PRO A 651 14.79 -16.09 28.20
N PRO A 652 15.87 -15.92 28.98
CA PRO A 652 17.24 -16.03 28.47
C PRO A 652 17.44 -17.28 27.64
N ARG A 653 18.09 -17.13 26.48
CA ARG A 653 18.43 -18.22 25.55
C ARG A 653 17.21 -19.02 25.08
N SER A 654 16.08 -18.34 24.92
CA SER A 654 14.90 -18.89 24.26
C SER A 654 14.97 -18.81 22.74
N GLY A 655 15.84 -17.95 22.20
CA GLY A 655 16.11 -17.82 20.77
C GLY A 655 17.50 -17.22 20.54
N PHE A 656 18.12 -17.48 19.38
CA PHE A 656 19.38 -16.84 18.97
C PHE A 656 19.14 -15.94 17.75
N ALA A 657 19.83 -14.80 17.69
CA ALA A 657 19.76 -13.87 16.57
C ALA A 657 21.00 -13.99 15.68
N VAL A 658 20.77 -13.84 14.37
CA VAL A 658 21.83 -13.74 13.36
C VAL A 658 21.56 -12.49 12.54
N GLU A 659 22.39 -11.48 12.71
CA GLU A 659 22.18 -10.15 12.13
C GLU A 659 23.33 -9.81 11.17
N PRO A 660 23.25 -10.20 9.90
CA PRO A 660 24.14 -9.68 8.87
C PRO A 660 24.15 -8.16 8.83
N GLY A 661 25.31 -7.55 8.63
CA GLY A 661 25.47 -6.11 8.56
C GLY A 661 26.92 -5.67 8.44
N ARG A 662 27.20 -4.42 8.84
CA ARG A 662 28.51 -3.76 8.66
C ARG A 662 29.16 -3.40 9.97
N TYR A 663 29.78 -4.40 10.57
CA TYR A 663 30.65 -4.31 11.74
C TYR A 663 29.95 -3.64 12.95
N VAL A 664 30.75 -3.27 13.96
CA VAL A 664 30.32 -2.48 15.11
C VAL A 664 31.02 -1.13 15.04
N ASP A 665 30.31 -0.04 15.30
CA ASP A 665 30.86 1.33 15.30
C ASP A 665 31.58 1.73 14.00
N ALA A 666 31.25 1.08 12.87
CA ALA A 666 31.89 1.33 11.56
C ALA A 666 31.88 2.81 11.15
N VAL A 667 30.87 3.59 11.52
CA VAL A 667 30.78 5.02 11.21
C VAL A 667 31.92 5.86 11.84
N ASN A 668 32.50 5.38 12.95
CA ASN A 668 33.64 6.00 13.62
C ASN A 668 34.97 5.32 13.29
N ASN A 669 34.97 4.35 12.37
CA ASN A 669 36.15 3.62 11.94
C ASN A 669 36.48 3.97 10.49
N ASP A 670 37.60 4.66 10.25
CA ASP A 670 38.02 5.14 8.92
C ASP A 670 38.06 4.03 7.86
N ARG A 671 38.30 2.78 8.27
CA ARG A 671 38.32 1.63 7.37
C ARG A 671 36.95 1.27 6.81
N TRP A 672 35.89 1.46 7.58
CA TRP A 672 34.55 0.93 7.29
C TRP A 672 33.49 2.01 7.13
N LYS A 673 33.79 3.24 7.54
CA LYS A 673 32.88 4.40 7.54
C LYS A 673 32.20 4.63 6.20
N GLU A 674 32.93 4.53 5.10
CA GLU A 674 32.37 4.75 3.76
C GLU A 674 31.26 3.74 3.43
N ALA A 675 31.39 2.49 3.87
CA ALA A 675 30.39 1.45 3.62
C ALA A 675 29.09 1.67 4.40
N VAL A 676 29.10 2.50 5.43
CA VAL A 676 27.92 2.86 6.24
C VAL A 676 27.52 4.33 6.10
N THR A 677 28.10 5.06 5.13
CA THR A 677 27.77 6.46 4.87
C THR A 677 26.94 6.56 3.59
N LEU A 678 25.66 6.89 3.72
CA LEU A 678 24.77 7.18 2.60
C LEU A 678 24.87 8.67 2.26
N ALA A 679 25.47 8.99 1.11
CA ALA A 679 25.55 10.35 0.57
C ALA A 679 24.48 10.59 -0.51
N PRO A 680 24.11 11.87 -0.80
CA PRO A 680 23.18 12.19 -1.88
C PRO A 680 23.60 11.58 -3.23
N GLY A 681 22.65 10.98 -3.94
CA GLY A 681 22.90 10.29 -5.22
C GLY A 681 23.36 8.83 -5.11
N ASN A 682 23.77 8.38 -3.91
CA ASN A 682 24.10 6.98 -3.66
C ASN A 682 22.88 6.17 -3.21
N ILE A 683 22.99 4.84 -3.30
CA ILE A 683 21.95 3.90 -2.86
C ILE A 683 22.60 2.89 -1.91
N TYR A 684 22.06 2.76 -0.70
CA TYR A 684 22.36 1.65 0.20
C TYR A 684 21.59 0.43 -0.29
N ARG A 685 22.24 -0.74 -0.37
CA ARG A 685 21.56 -2.02 -0.55
C ARG A 685 22.19 -3.12 0.29
N SER A 686 21.35 -4.02 0.79
CA SER A 686 21.72 -5.19 1.58
C SER A 686 20.77 -6.34 1.28
N ARG A 687 21.26 -7.59 1.40
CA ARG A 687 20.47 -8.81 1.20
C ARG A 687 20.77 -9.86 2.26
N ILE A 688 19.71 -10.44 2.82
CA ILE A 688 19.75 -11.54 3.81
C ILE A 688 18.82 -12.64 3.29
N VAL A 689 19.20 -13.90 3.47
CA VAL A 689 18.36 -15.04 3.10
C VAL A 689 18.32 -16.05 4.25
N TYR A 690 17.13 -16.48 4.62
CA TYR A 690 16.90 -17.61 5.50
C TYR A 690 16.36 -18.77 4.67
N ARG A 691 17.03 -19.92 4.73
CA ARG A 691 16.62 -21.15 4.03
C ARG A 691 16.40 -22.26 5.04
N PHE A 692 15.26 -22.93 4.94
CA PHE A 692 14.92 -24.07 5.78
C PHE A 692 14.88 -25.36 4.96
N SER A 693 15.21 -26.49 5.58
CA SER A 693 15.07 -27.83 4.96
C SER A 693 14.54 -28.85 5.93
#